data_AF-A0A3G8MAN8-F1
#
_entry.id   AF-A0A3G8MAN8-F1
#
_cell.length_a   1.000
_cell.length_b   1.000
_cell.length_c   1.000
_cell.angle_alpha   90.00
_cell.angle_beta   90.00
_cell.angle_gamma   90.00
#
_symmetry.space_group_name_H-M   'P 1'
#
loop_
_entity.id
_entity.type
_entity.pdbx_description
1 polymer ?
#
loop_
_entity_poly.entity_id
_entity_poly.type
_entity_poly.pdbx_seq_one_letter_code
_entity_poly.pdbx_strand_id
1 'polypeptide(L)'
;MPTESLRTPRQDDLGLLRIANELGFSISVLPNSAIFAMRHGRNMINRSLASPIAGGMTRLYLRLGGLEPMLLPVIGPDARCRIGMASDRFAWEGKTSAIRHRVTLWLHPSVNLWLWRVELINGRRRGTLPCDVVFIQDLGLGEESFLMSNEAYACQYLDHYVARHPRMHHILMSRQNLSQNGMHPWVAHGCVEGATGFATDYRQLMGPAYRDAYRLDYPFGTSLPSYRLQHETACAALQSQAITLQPDTTGAWTFFGLYTSDHPAASTDADLALIDEVERASKEWAPCTIPLSTPERSLLQEAPSVVADSLDETTIEARYPRRTHIERAGGQILSFFTPGEIYSRHIVLRDKERLILRRHGALLRSGKEMLPNEATLCVTCWMHGVFGAQLTVGNTSFHQLFSVSRDPYNITRGSGLRMLMDTGDGWRLLTVPSVFEIGLNDCRWVYKVGDRTIIISAIVSGDEPVVQWRVTVEGERCRFLVFGHLTLGENEFAHAGWVEIDAPQKRLTYRPDLDGQWGQRYPQAVYHLVTSTPESVEIVGADELLYADGKRRAGGFASLRTCLTNEFVFAVVGSMSDAKRAEVLAAKYTHGVDDAAMLAHSVRYWRNVTRGIRIKSSSADADAEAIDTMFPWLAHNAIVHLTVPHGLEQYMGAAWGTRDVCQGPMELLLSLEHDEAAKAILRIIFAQQYEKRGDWPQWFMLEPYSAVQDRQAHGDVIIWPLKALCDYLEATGDFGFLDEPVAWRREDNLEKTAHANLIATHVDTLIATVRQRFIAGTCLIRYGSGDWNDSLQPVNPSARDWMVSSWTVALLYQQLRRYSEILRRSGRFDKAKEQDSLASAMREDFNHFLIRDGAVAGYGVFRPEGGLPELLLHPSDNQTGVSYSLLPMTQAIVGGLFTPEQAGHHLGLIQKHLAFSDGVRLMDKPIAYHGGPERIFQRAESAAFFGREIGLMYVHSHLRHAEAMAALGESQALWDALIVVNPIAVTDRLAHASLRQRNAYFSSSDAAFRDRYQSSAEWERVKTGAIAVDGGWRIYSSGPGLYISMLIRHVFGVHRQFGKRIVEPCLLVSQKGLRANWPSTISLDHPPTVLPR
;
A
#
# COMPACT_ATOMS: atom_id res chain seq x y z
N MET A 1 -17.20 40.03 9.02
CA MET A 1 -15.82 40.15 8.51
C MET A 1 -15.83 39.65 7.07
N PRO A 2 -15.04 40.23 6.15
CA PRO A 2 -14.96 39.72 4.78
C PRO A 2 -14.39 38.30 4.76
N THR A 3 -14.79 37.50 3.78
CA THR A 3 -14.17 36.20 3.47
C THR A 3 -12.70 36.41 3.15
N GLU A 4 -11.83 35.67 3.82
CA GLU A 4 -10.39 35.70 3.57
C GLU A 4 -10.02 34.63 2.54
N SER A 5 -9.10 34.91 1.61
CA SER A 5 -8.63 33.94 0.62
C SER A 5 -7.12 33.75 0.72
N LEU A 6 -6.69 32.49 0.66
CA LEU A 6 -5.34 32.03 0.94
C LEU A 6 -4.88 31.06 -0.14
N ARG A 7 -3.57 30.98 -0.36
CA ARG A 7 -2.95 29.98 -1.23
C ARG A 7 -2.20 28.96 -0.38
N THR A 8 -2.31 27.66 -0.71
CA THR A 8 -1.46 26.64 -0.11
C THR A 8 0.00 26.82 -0.56
N PRO A 9 0.98 26.41 0.27
CA PRO A 9 2.38 26.65 0.00
C PRO A 9 2.91 25.64 -1.01
N ARG A 10 3.80 26.09 -1.90
CA ARG A 10 4.76 25.22 -2.60
C ARG A 10 6.02 25.06 -1.76
N GLN A 11 6.91 24.14 -2.13
CA GLN A 11 8.15 23.92 -1.38
C GLN A 11 8.97 25.21 -1.16
N ASP A 12 9.04 26.07 -2.18
CA ASP A 12 9.77 27.34 -2.12
C ASP A 12 9.13 28.37 -1.18
N ASP A 13 7.84 28.21 -0.84
CA ASP A 13 7.09 29.07 0.07
C ASP A 13 7.35 28.72 1.56
N LEU A 14 8.06 27.63 1.86
CA LEU A 14 8.25 27.12 3.23
C LEU A 14 9.36 27.83 4.02
N GLY A 15 10.05 28.81 3.43
CA GLY A 15 11.15 29.54 4.09
C GLY A 15 12.35 28.63 4.40
N LEU A 16 12.65 27.69 3.51
CA LEU A 16 13.72 26.72 3.70
C LEU A 16 15.09 27.40 3.79
N LEU A 17 15.85 27.05 4.83
CA LEU A 17 17.27 27.38 4.92
C LEU A 17 18.06 26.32 4.15
N ARG A 18 19.02 26.73 3.31
CA ARG A 18 19.73 25.80 2.41
C ARG A 18 21.23 26.05 2.41
N ILE A 19 21.98 24.95 2.46
CA ILE A 19 23.41 24.90 2.14
C ILE A 19 23.63 23.98 0.94
N ALA A 20 24.67 24.22 0.15
CA ALA A 20 25.02 23.40 -1.01
C ALA A 20 26.54 23.35 -1.20
N ASN A 21 27.03 22.28 -1.80
CA ASN A 21 28.42 22.12 -2.18
C ASN A 21 28.62 22.37 -3.69
N GLU A 22 29.88 22.38 -4.13
CA GLU A 22 30.25 22.65 -5.54
C GLU A 22 29.81 21.54 -6.49
N LEU A 23 29.55 20.34 -5.97
CA LEU A 23 29.11 19.17 -6.74
C LEU A 23 27.58 19.08 -6.90
N GLY A 24 26.83 20.02 -6.32
CA GLY A 24 25.36 20.06 -6.44
C GLY A 24 24.61 19.23 -5.39
N PHE A 25 25.30 18.72 -4.37
CA PHE A 25 24.64 18.21 -3.17
C PHE A 25 24.14 19.39 -2.32
N SER A 26 22.93 19.28 -1.78
CA SER A 26 22.34 20.33 -0.96
C SER A 26 21.50 19.77 0.17
N ILE A 27 21.44 20.52 1.26
CA ILE A 27 20.68 20.18 2.46
C ILE A 27 19.78 21.37 2.77
N SER A 28 18.48 21.11 2.86
CA SER A 28 17.46 22.08 3.21
C SER A 28 16.87 21.77 4.58
N VAL A 29 16.65 22.81 5.40
CA VAL A 29 16.14 22.73 6.77
C VAL A 29 14.94 23.67 6.90
N LEU A 30 13.87 23.19 7.53
CA LEU A 30 12.69 24.00 7.85
C LEU A 30 12.99 25.01 8.96
N PRO A 31 12.25 26.13 9.03
CA PRO A 31 12.36 27.09 10.14
C PRO A 31 12.16 26.46 11.54
N ASN A 32 11.43 25.33 11.62
CA ASN A 32 11.24 24.56 12.86
C ASN A 32 12.43 23.66 13.22
N SER A 33 13.55 23.79 12.50
CA SER A 33 14.83 23.08 12.66
C SER A 33 14.92 21.64 12.13
N ALA A 34 13.86 21.13 11.48
CA ALA A 34 13.87 19.79 10.89
C ALA A 34 14.55 19.74 9.52
N ILE A 35 15.32 18.68 9.25
CA ILE A 35 15.85 18.40 7.91
C ILE A 35 14.68 18.15 6.97
N PHE A 36 14.51 19.03 5.98
CA PHE A 36 13.44 18.94 4.98
C PHE A 36 13.80 17.95 3.89
N ALA A 37 14.98 18.13 3.29
CA ALA A 37 15.48 17.26 2.24
C ALA A 37 17.01 17.37 2.14
N MET A 38 17.65 16.23 1.85
CA MET A 38 19.05 16.13 1.42
C MET A 38 19.02 15.62 -0.02
N ARG A 39 19.61 16.38 -0.95
CA ARG A 39 19.44 16.14 -2.39
C ARG A 39 20.75 16.25 -3.16
N HIS A 40 20.87 15.46 -4.22
CA HIS A 40 21.88 15.63 -5.27
C HIS A 40 21.19 15.52 -6.63
N GLY A 41 21.13 16.64 -7.37
CA GLY A 41 20.28 16.73 -8.55
C GLY A 41 18.81 16.48 -8.20
N ARG A 42 18.20 15.47 -8.83
CA ARG A 42 16.80 15.06 -8.58
C ARG A 42 16.66 14.00 -7.49
N ASN A 43 17.76 13.36 -7.10
CA ASN A 43 17.74 12.29 -6.12
C ASN A 43 17.71 12.86 -4.70
N MET A 44 16.82 12.31 -3.88
CA MET A 44 16.70 12.61 -2.46
C MET A 44 17.29 11.45 -1.64
N ILE A 45 18.06 11.79 -0.62
CA ILE A 45 18.69 10.80 0.27
C ILE A 45 17.66 10.34 1.30
N ASN A 46 16.99 11.30 1.94
CA ASN A 46 15.89 11.03 2.87
C ASN A 46 14.70 10.38 2.15
N ARG A 47 13.85 9.73 2.94
CA ARG A 47 12.72 8.93 2.44
C ARG A 47 11.49 9.79 2.16
N SER A 48 11.21 10.74 3.04
CA SER A 48 10.03 11.62 2.97
C SER A 48 10.41 13.05 3.34
N LEU A 49 9.63 14.02 2.87
CA LEU A 49 9.79 15.43 3.21
C LEU A 49 9.33 15.72 4.64
N ALA A 50 10.02 16.61 5.34
CA ALA A 50 9.60 17.03 6.68
C ALA A 50 8.38 17.96 6.66
N SER A 51 7.59 17.91 7.73
CA SER A 51 6.42 18.76 7.93
C SER A 51 6.77 20.06 8.67
N PRO A 52 6.26 21.22 8.24
CA PRO A 52 6.39 22.48 8.97
C PRO A 52 5.83 22.44 10.40
N ILE A 53 4.80 21.61 10.65
CA ILE A 53 4.18 21.50 11.99
C ILE A 53 4.60 20.25 12.76
N ALA A 54 5.16 19.22 12.11
CA ALA A 54 5.45 17.94 12.76
C ALA A 54 6.93 17.51 12.71
N GLY A 55 7.78 18.24 11.97
CA GLY A 55 9.18 17.90 11.76
C GLY A 55 9.39 16.74 10.76
N GLY A 56 10.63 16.23 10.70
CA GLY A 56 11.06 15.15 9.81
C GLY A 56 11.26 13.81 10.52
N MET A 57 11.90 12.84 9.86
CA MET A 57 12.18 11.50 10.42
C MET A 57 13.61 11.31 10.95
N THR A 58 14.57 12.14 10.53
CA THR A 58 15.95 12.13 11.06
C THR A 58 15.98 12.41 12.56
N ARG A 59 16.80 11.67 13.33
CA ARG A 59 16.93 11.83 14.78
C ARG A 59 18.39 11.74 15.22
N LEU A 60 18.72 12.50 16.26
CA LEU A 60 19.89 12.27 17.09
C LEU A 60 19.46 12.30 18.55
N TYR A 61 19.82 11.26 19.30
CA TYR A 61 19.56 11.15 20.72
C TYR A 61 20.88 11.03 21.49
N LEU A 62 21.05 11.86 22.50
CA LEU A 62 22.08 11.68 23.52
C LEU A 62 21.53 10.76 24.61
N ARG A 63 22.19 9.65 24.90
CA ARG A 63 21.82 8.78 26.03
C ARG A 63 22.77 9.06 27.17
N LEU A 64 22.20 9.50 28.28
CA LEU A 64 22.90 9.80 29.51
C LEU A 64 22.63 8.66 30.50
N GLY A 65 23.68 8.12 31.11
CA GLY A 65 23.58 7.17 32.20
C GLY A 65 23.91 7.79 33.56
N GLY A 66 24.24 6.93 34.52
CA GLY A 66 24.57 7.33 35.89
C GLY A 66 23.33 7.52 36.77
N LEU A 67 23.40 8.42 37.74
CA LEU A 67 22.34 8.63 38.75
C LEU A 67 21.04 9.21 38.19
N GLU A 68 21.10 9.93 37.08
CA GLU A 68 19.96 10.56 36.41
C GLU A 68 19.98 10.16 34.93
N PRO A 69 19.60 8.91 34.60
CA PRO A 69 19.60 8.45 33.23
C PRO A 69 18.55 9.21 32.40
N MET A 70 18.90 9.56 31.17
CA MET A 70 18.06 10.37 30.30
C MET A 70 18.31 10.04 28.83
N LEU A 71 17.23 9.95 28.05
CA LEU A 71 17.28 9.95 26.59
C LEU A 71 16.92 11.36 26.10
N LEU A 72 17.91 12.13 25.66
CA LEU A 72 17.74 13.52 25.27
C LEU A 72 17.73 13.66 23.74
N PRO A 73 16.58 14.01 23.12
CA PRO A 73 16.55 14.35 21.70
C PRO A 73 17.30 15.66 21.45
N VAL A 74 18.28 15.62 20.55
CA VAL A 74 19.06 16.79 20.13
C VAL A 74 18.84 17.17 18.66
N ILE A 75 18.36 16.23 17.84
CA ILE A 75 17.75 16.48 16.53
C ILE A 75 16.45 15.71 16.43
N GLY A 76 15.44 16.35 15.87
CA GLY A 76 14.10 15.80 15.70
C GLY A 76 13.03 16.74 16.25
N PRO A 77 11.75 16.40 16.07
CA PRO A 77 10.62 17.24 16.47
C PRO A 77 10.55 17.50 17.97
N ASP A 78 11.08 16.62 18.84
CA ASP A 78 11.11 16.84 20.29
C ASP A 78 12.33 17.66 20.77
N ALA A 79 13.30 17.92 19.90
CA ALA A 79 14.51 18.65 20.25
C ALA A 79 14.22 20.14 20.46
N ARG A 80 14.49 20.65 21.67
CA ARG A 80 14.33 22.06 22.03
C ARG A 80 15.66 22.81 21.87
N CYS A 81 16.14 22.89 20.64
CA CYS A 81 17.40 23.55 20.31
C CYS A 81 17.17 24.91 19.66
N ARG A 82 18.11 25.83 19.89
CA ARG A 82 18.30 27.01 19.02
C ARG A 82 19.01 26.56 17.76
N ILE A 83 18.69 27.16 16.61
CA ILE A 83 19.26 26.82 15.32
C ILE A 83 19.97 28.03 14.70
N GLY A 84 21.03 27.79 13.94
CA GLY A 84 21.61 28.77 13.03
C GLY A 84 22.23 28.12 11.81
N MET A 85 22.57 28.95 10.82
CA MET A 85 23.14 28.54 9.55
C MET A 85 24.37 29.41 9.22
N ALA A 86 25.39 28.78 8.66
CA ALA A 86 26.45 29.43 7.88
C ALA A 86 26.43 28.87 6.44
N SER A 87 27.34 29.31 5.58
CA SER A 87 27.33 28.93 4.16
C SER A 87 27.45 27.43 3.90
N ASP A 88 28.08 26.69 4.81
CA ASP A 88 28.43 25.27 4.65
C ASP A 88 27.87 24.38 5.78
N ARG A 89 27.11 24.92 6.73
CA ARG A 89 26.64 24.15 7.89
C ARG A 89 25.42 24.71 8.60
N PHE A 90 24.74 23.82 9.30
CA PHE A 90 23.75 24.13 10.32
C PHE A 90 24.28 23.80 11.71
N ALA A 91 23.86 24.55 12.72
CA ALA A 91 24.15 24.24 14.12
C ALA A 91 22.88 24.30 14.98
N TRP A 92 22.73 23.31 15.86
CA TRP A 92 21.69 23.23 16.88
C TRP A 92 22.36 23.28 18.26
N GLU A 93 21.91 24.16 19.15
CA GLU A 93 22.39 24.21 20.53
C GLU A 93 21.24 24.12 21.52
N GLY A 94 21.43 23.29 22.54
CA GLY A 94 20.49 23.14 23.63
C GLY A 94 21.18 23.00 24.98
N LYS A 95 20.39 23.23 26.04
CA LYS A 95 20.80 23.05 27.42
C LYS A 95 19.66 22.39 28.19
N THR A 96 19.97 21.27 28.84
CA THR A 96 19.04 20.54 29.71
C THR A 96 19.72 20.33 31.06
N SER A 97 19.16 20.91 32.12
CA SER A 97 19.80 20.94 33.44
C SER A 97 21.23 21.52 33.36
N ALA A 98 22.25 20.77 33.80
CA ALA A 98 23.65 21.17 33.73
C ALA A 98 24.35 20.77 32.41
N ILE A 99 23.64 20.08 31.51
CA ILE A 99 24.21 19.50 30.30
C ILE A 99 23.99 20.46 29.14
N ARG A 100 25.08 20.84 28.46
CA ARG A 100 25.05 21.66 27.24
C ARG A 100 25.45 20.78 26.07
N HIS A 101 24.74 20.90 24.96
CA HIS A 101 25.05 20.16 23.74
C HIS A 101 24.99 21.06 22.52
N ARG A 102 25.81 20.71 21.53
CA ARG A 102 25.81 21.33 20.20
C ARG A 102 25.87 20.24 19.14
N VAL A 103 24.98 20.29 18.17
CA VAL A 103 25.04 19.44 16.98
C VAL A 103 25.38 20.34 15.79
N THR A 104 26.37 19.99 14.99
CA THR A 104 26.71 20.70 13.76
C THR A 104 26.60 19.74 12.57
N LEU A 105 25.74 20.07 11.60
CA LEU A 105 25.69 19.40 10.31
C LEU A 105 26.51 20.21 9.32
N TRP A 106 27.70 19.72 8.98
CA TRP A 106 28.60 20.35 8.03
C TRP A 106 28.57 19.61 6.70
N LEU A 107 28.41 20.35 5.59
CA LEU A 107 28.48 19.83 4.23
C LEU A 107 29.85 20.15 3.65
N HIS A 108 30.59 19.13 3.20
CA HIS A 108 31.91 19.32 2.61
C HIS A 108 31.81 20.09 1.29
N PRO A 109 32.67 21.09 1.03
CA PRO A 109 32.55 21.96 -0.14
C PRO A 109 32.78 21.25 -1.48
N SER A 110 33.67 20.26 -1.53
CA SER A 110 34.12 19.61 -2.77
C SER A 110 33.92 18.09 -2.80
N VAL A 111 33.21 17.52 -1.83
CA VAL A 111 32.92 16.09 -1.73
C VAL A 111 31.45 15.95 -1.35
N ASN A 112 30.74 14.95 -1.90
CA ASN A 112 29.35 14.65 -1.54
C ASN A 112 29.28 13.93 -0.18
N LEU A 113 29.78 14.63 0.84
CA LEU A 113 29.96 14.14 2.20
C LEU A 113 29.44 15.18 3.18
N TRP A 114 28.73 14.72 4.20
CA TRP A 114 28.30 15.56 5.32
C TRP A 114 28.66 14.91 6.64
N LEU A 115 28.95 15.75 7.64
CA LEU A 115 29.29 15.34 8.99
C LEU A 115 28.28 15.87 9.99
N TRP A 116 27.78 15.00 10.85
CA TRP A 116 27.03 15.32 12.06
C TRP A 116 27.98 15.26 13.26
N ARG A 117 28.53 16.41 13.66
CA ARG A 117 29.35 16.51 14.86
C ARG A 117 28.47 16.84 16.07
N VAL A 118 28.41 15.93 17.04
CA VAL A 118 27.65 16.05 18.28
C VAL A 118 28.63 16.29 19.42
N GLU A 119 28.52 17.45 20.07
CA GLU A 119 29.37 17.87 21.18
C GLU A 119 28.54 17.97 22.46
N LEU A 120 29.09 17.47 23.56
CA LEU A 120 28.42 17.40 24.86
C LEU A 120 29.35 17.89 25.97
N ILE A 121 28.91 18.86 26.76
CA ILE A 121 29.64 19.40 27.90
C ILE A 121 28.96 18.96 29.20
N ASN A 122 29.70 18.27 30.06
CA ASN A 122 29.23 17.94 31.41
C ASN A 122 29.38 19.16 32.34
N GLY A 123 28.40 20.06 32.37
CA GLY A 123 28.44 21.22 33.27
C GLY A 123 28.07 20.94 34.74
N ARG A 124 28.05 19.66 35.18
CA ARG A 124 27.82 19.32 36.59
C ARG A 124 29.07 19.65 37.40
N ARG A 125 28.88 20.19 38.62
CA ARG A 125 29.99 20.50 39.54
C ARG A 125 30.72 19.27 40.08
N ARG A 126 30.03 18.13 40.17
CA ARG A 126 30.55 16.83 40.65
C ARG A 126 29.82 15.70 39.92
N GLY A 127 30.49 14.55 39.81
CA GLY A 127 29.94 13.33 39.22
C GLY A 127 30.29 13.15 37.74
N THR A 128 30.64 11.92 37.39
CA THR A 128 30.89 11.51 36.02
C THR A 128 29.59 11.33 35.24
N LEU A 129 29.63 11.57 33.94
CA LEU A 129 28.50 11.37 33.03
C LEU A 129 28.86 10.32 31.98
N PRO A 130 28.45 9.05 32.16
CA PRO A 130 28.53 8.07 31.09
C PRO A 130 27.49 8.42 30.03
N CYS A 131 27.90 8.44 28.76
CA CYS A 131 27.02 8.82 27.66
C CYS A 131 27.46 8.25 26.31
N ASP A 132 26.49 8.13 25.40
CA ASP A 132 26.70 7.83 23.99
C ASP A 132 25.62 8.52 23.13
N VAL A 133 25.68 8.30 21.81
CA VAL A 133 24.77 8.92 20.84
C VAL A 133 24.16 7.86 19.94
N VAL A 134 22.86 7.98 19.70
CA VAL A 134 22.14 7.22 18.67
C VAL A 134 21.77 8.16 17.52
N PHE A 135 22.33 7.90 16.35
CA PHE A 135 22.03 8.56 15.08
C PHE A 135 21.01 7.74 14.31
N ILE A 136 20.04 8.40 13.67
CA ILE A 136 19.04 7.77 12.79
C ILE A 136 18.78 8.70 11.59
N GLN A 137 18.99 8.21 10.38
CA GLN A 137 18.67 8.87 9.12
C GLN A 137 17.68 8.00 8.33
N ASP A 138 16.53 8.55 7.95
CA ASP A 138 15.63 7.89 7.01
C ASP A 138 16.25 7.85 5.61
N LEU A 139 16.02 6.76 4.87
CA LEU A 139 16.62 6.53 3.55
C LEU A 139 15.56 6.23 2.48
N GLY A 140 15.66 6.92 1.34
CA GLY A 140 14.91 6.64 0.12
C GLY A 140 15.81 6.37 -1.09
N LEU A 141 16.84 7.21 -1.29
CA LEU A 141 17.81 7.13 -2.39
C LEU A 141 17.17 7.10 -3.79
N GLY A 142 16.29 8.06 -4.09
CA GLY A 142 15.62 8.10 -5.39
C GLY A 142 15.02 9.45 -5.74
N GLU A 143 14.47 9.56 -6.93
CA GLU A 143 13.76 10.77 -7.33
C GLU A 143 12.54 11.03 -6.44
N GLU A 144 12.24 12.30 -6.19
CA GLU A 144 11.12 12.67 -5.32
C GLU A 144 9.78 12.10 -5.80
N SER A 145 9.50 12.10 -7.09
CA SER A 145 8.27 11.51 -7.65
C SER A 145 8.20 10.00 -7.40
N PHE A 146 9.32 9.28 -7.48
CA PHE A 146 9.41 7.86 -7.17
C PHE A 146 9.16 7.62 -5.68
N LEU A 147 9.83 8.35 -4.79
CA LEU A 147 9.71 8.18 -3.34
C LEU A 147 8.30 8.57 -2.84
N MET A 148 7.80 9.72 -3.27
CA MET A 148 6.50 10.25 -2.82
C MET A 148 5.32 9.49 -3.46
N SER A 149 5.56 8.65 -4.47
CA SER A 149 4.54 7.72 -4.97
C SER A 149 4.28 6.55 -4.02
N ASN A 150 5.35 5.95 -3.46
CA ASN A 150 5.28 4.88 -2.46
C ASN A 150 6.65 4.62 -1.81
N GLU A 151 6.85 5.11 -0.58
CA GLU A 151 8.13 4.95 0.12
C GLU A 151 8.37 3.51 0.55
N ALA A 152 7.31 2.77 0.90
CA ALA A 152 7.43 1.36 1.27
C ALA A 152 7.96 0.55 0.09
N TYR A 153 7.42 0.79 -1.10
CA TYR A 153 7.91 0.18 -2.34
C TYR A 153 9.38 0.53 -2.61
N ALA A 154 9.76 1.80 -2.50
CA ALA A 154 11.16 2.22 -2.69
C ALA A 154 12.13 1.51 -1.74
N CYS A 155 11.72 1.30 -0.48
CA CYS A 155 12.53 0.58 0.51
C CYS A 155 12.68 -0.91 0.19
N GLN A 156 11.72 -1.54 -0.48
CA GLN A 156 11.79 -2.97 -0.85
C GLN A 156 12.97 -3.28 -1.78
N TYR A 157 13.50 -2.28 -2.48
CA TYR A 157 14.62 -2.38 -3.42
C TYR A 157 15.88 -1.64 -2.94
N LEU A 158 15.88 -1.14 -1.70
CA LEU A 158 17.04 -0.53 -1.11
C LEU A 158 17.88 -1.61 -0.42
N ASP A 159 19.04 -1.97 -0.99
CA ASP A 159 19.93 -2.97 -0.40
C ASP A 159 20.79 -2.36 0.71
N HIS A 160 20.78 -2.96 1.90
CA HIS A 160 21.72 -2.65 2.98
C HIS A 160 22.87 -3.66 3.03
N TYR A 161 24.10 -3.17 2.95
CA TYR A 161 25.32 -3.90 3.24
C TYR A 161 25.97 -3.37 4.52
N VAL A 162 26.38 -4.26 5.41
CA VAL A 162 26.99 -3.91 6.70
C VAL A 162 28.45 -4.34 6.68
N ALA A 163 29.34 -3.38 6.48
CA ALA A 163 30.78 -3.62 6.46
C ALA A 163 31.39 -3.48 7.87
N ARG A 164 32.51 -4.16 8.10
CA ARG A 164 33.31 -4.03 9.33
C ARG A 164 34.60 -3.28 9.05
N HIS A 165 34.62 -1.99 9.35
CA HIS A 165 35.80 -1.16 9.26
C HIS A 165 36.70 -1.34 10.51
N PRO A 166 38.04 -1.45 10.38
CA PRO A 166 38.94 -1.70 11.51
C PRO A 166 38.86 -0.67 12.66
N ARG A 167 38.70 0.62 12.32
CA ARG A 167 38.59 1.73 13.29
C ARG A 167 37.16 2.17 13.58
N MET A 168 36.39 2.51 12.55
CA MET A 168 35.00 2.97 12.65
C MET A 168 33.98 1.87 13.00
N HIS A 169 34.39 0.60 13.05
CA HIS A 169 33.55 -0.57 13.32
C HIS A 169 32.41 -0.73 12.30
N HIS A 170 31.15 -0.51 12.66
CA HIS A 170 30.02 -0.70 11.74
C HIS A 170 29.92 0.45 10.73
N ILE A 171 29.96 0.12 9.44
CA ILE A 171 29.61 1.02 8.33
C ILE A 171 28.37 0.45 7.63
N LEU A 172 27.35 1.29 7.45
CA LEU A 172 26.12 0.95 6.74
C LEU A 172 26.16 1.52 5.33
N MET A 173 26.20 0.66 4.32
CA MET A 173 26.16 1.03 2.91
C MET A 173 24.77 0.69 2.37
N SER A 174 24.13 1.64 1.70
CA SER A 174 22.79 1.46 1.13
C SER A 174 22.81 1.80 -0.35
N ARG A 175 22.26 0.91 -1.18
CA ARG A 175 22.18 1.05 -2.64
C ARG A 175 20.74 0.93 -3.12
N GLN A 176 20.26 1.87 -3.91
CA GLN A 176 18.96 1.71 -4.57
C GLN A 176 19.10 0.79 -5.79
N ASN A 177 18.47 -0.37 -5.74
CA ASN A 177 18.57 -1.37 -6.80
C ASN A 177 17.71 -1.04 -8.02
N LEU A 178 16.60 -0.30 -7.85
CA LEU A 178 15.85 0.21 -8.99
C LEU A 178 16.56 1.44 -9.59
N SER A 179 16.90 1.36 -10.87
CA SER A 179 17.55 2.47 -11.58
C SER A 179 16.76 3.78 -11.44
N GLN A 180 17.45 4.84 -11.04
CA GLN A 180 16.95 6.22 -10.95
C GLN A 180 17.61 7.02 -12.08
N ASN A 181 16.88 7.26 -13.17
CA ASN A 181 17.42 7.87 -14.41
C ASN A 181 18.69 7.16 -14.95
N GLY A 182 18.71 5.83 -14.93
CA GLY A 182 19.83 5.04 -15.45
C GLY A 182 21.00 4.88 -14.48
N MET A 183 20.89 5.38 -13.25
CA MET A 183 21.91 5.28 -12.21
C MET A 183 21.40 4.53 -10.97
N HIS A 184 22.30 4.03 -10.14
CA HIS A 184 21.99 3.39 -8.86
C HIS A 184 22.56 4.19 -7.68
N PRO A 185 21.77 5.12 -7.10
CA PRO A 185 22.24 5.94 -5.99
C PRO A 185 22.69 5.12 -4.79
N TRP A 186 23.80 5.54 -4.18
CA TRP A 186 24.45 4.84 -3.08
C TRP A 186 24.86 5.80 -1.97
N VAL A 187 24.77 5.35 -0.72
CA VAL A 187 25.22 6.11 0.44
C VAL A 187 25.86 5.21 1.50
N ALA A 188 26.97 5.65 2.09
CA ALA A 188 27.53 5.05 3.30
C ALA A 188 27.34 5.95 4.51
N HIS A 189 27.00 5.35 5.66
CA HIS A 189 26.92 6.01 6.95
C HIS A 189 27.83 5.31 7.97
N GLY A 190 28.50 6.09 8.81
CA GLY A 190 29.36 5.59 9.88
C GLY A 190 29.59 6.62 10.98
N CYS A 191 30.41 6.26 11.96
CA CYS A 191 30.88 7.13 13.04
C CYS A 191 32.42 7.12 13.05
N VAL A 192 33.05 8.29 12.95
CA VAL A 192 34.52 8.42 12.86
C VAL A 192 35.20 7.84 14.10
N GLU A 193 34.63 8.07 15.28
CA GLU A 193 35.10 7.54 16.56
C GLU A 193 34.68 6.09 16.81
N GLY A 194 33.86 5.50 15.94
CA GLY A 194 33.42 4.11 16.00
C GLY A 194 31.95 3.94 16.37
N ALA A 195 31.26 3.06 15.63
CA ALA A 195 29.88 2.66 15.91
C ALA A 195 29.81 1.22 16.43
N THR A 196 29.27 1.03 17.64
CA THR A 196 29.22 -0.27 18.34
C THR A 196 27.95 -1.07 18.08
N GLY A 197 26.91 -0.44 17.52
CA GLY A 197 25.67 -1.11 17.18
C GLY A 197 24.92 -0.38 16.07
N PHE A 198 24.02 -1.09 15.39
CA PHE A 198 23.27 -0.54 14.26
C PHE A 198 21.85 -1.07 14.13
N ALA A 199 21.05 -0.39 13.29
CA ALA A 199 19.81 -0.88 12.72
C ALA A 199 19.63 -0.33 11.29
N THR A 200 18.93 -1.06 10.43
CA THR A 200 18.71 -0.69 9.02
C THR A 200 17.25 -0.38 8.67
N ASP A 201 16.33 -0.56 9.61
CA ASP A 201 14.91 -0.28 9.39
C ASP A 201 14.25 0.27 10.66
N TYR A 202 13.35 1.25 10.52
CA TYR A 202 12.66 1.87 11.64
C TYR A 202 11.87 0.87 12.48
N ARG A 203 11.44 -0.28 11.95
CA ARG A 203 10.83 -1.37 12.73
C ARG A 203 11.70 -1.83 13.90
N GLN A 204 13.03 -1.82 13.74
CA GLN A 204 13.96 -2.24 14.79
C GLN A 204 14.02 -1.22 15.93
N LEU A 205 13.66 0.04 15.68
CA LEU A 205 13.82 1.16 16.60
C LEU A 205 12.47 1.65 17.15
N MET A 206 11.53 1.90 16.26
CA MET A 206 10.21 2.47 16.48
C MET A 206 9.15 1.43 16.17
N GLY A 207 9.09 0.37 17.00
CA GLY A 207 8.10 -0.70 16.86
C GLY A 207 6.64 -0.22 17.00
N PRO A 208 5.65 -1.12 16.97
CA PRO A 208 4.24 -0.73 16.95
C PRO A 208 3.80 0.14 18.14
N ALA A 209 4.42 -0.01 19.32
CA ALA A 209 4.20 0.85 20.48
C ALA A 209 4.66 2.31 20.29
N TYR A 210 5.48 2.62 19.27
CA TYR A 210 5.80 4.01 18.96
C TYR A 210 4.58 4.77 18.40
N ARG A 211 3.64 4.05 17.76
CA ARG A 211 2.44 4.62 17.13
C ARG A 211 1.59 5.44 18.10
N ASP A 212 1.52 4.98 19.36
CA ASP A 212 0.72 5.62 20.38
C ASP A 212 1.54 6.63 21.21
N ALA A 213 2.58 6.19 21.90
CA ALA A 213 3.23 6.93 22.96
C ALA A 213 4.23 7.97 22.45
N TYR A 214 4.68 7.84 21.20
CA TYR A 214 5.74 8.68 20.62
C TYR A 214 7.07 8.62 21.37
N ARG A 215 7.35 7.51 22.03
CA ARG A 215 8.52 7.37 22.89
C ARG A 215 9.41 6.25 22.38
N LEU A 216 10.68 6.58 22.24
CA LEU A 216 11.73 5.61 21.98
C LEU A 216 12.20 5.05 23.33
N ASP A 217 12.18 3.74 23.49
CA ASP A 217 12.62 3.05 24.72
C ASP A 217 14.00 2.42 24.53
N TYR A 218 15.02 3.27 24.45
CA TYR A 218 16.43 2.87 24.30
C TYR A 218 17.29 3.64 25.31
N PRO A 219 17.26 3.28 26.60
CA PRO A 219 18.08 3.93 27.61
C PRO A 219 19.59 3.67 27.36
N PHE A 220 20.43 4.45 28.04
CA PHE A 220 21.88 4.22 28.04
C PHE A 220 22.20 2.80 28.53
N GLY A 221 23.16 2.14 27.89
CA GLY A 221 23.55 0.75 28.19
C GLY A 221 22.82 -0.31 27.34
N THR A 222 21.71 0.03 26.69
CA THR A 222 21.05 -0.87 25.72
C THR A 222 21.79 -0.83 24.38
N SER A 223 22.08 -1.99 23.78
CA SER A 223 22.67 -2.05 22.44
C SER A 223 21.59 -2.00 21.36
N LEU A 224 21.87 -1.32 20.24
CA LEU A 224 21.04 -1.48 19.04
C LEU A 224 21.09 -2.93 18.54
N PRO A 225 20.03 -3.43 17.87
CA PRO A 225 19.89 -4.85 17.56
C PRO A 225 21.02 -5.47 16.73
N SER A 226 21.70 -4.67 15.90
CA SER A 226 22.93 -5.04 15.18
C SER A 226 22.80 -6.26 14.26
N TYR A 227 21.65 -6.38 13.61
CA TYR A 227 21.42 -7.25 12.47
C TYR A 227 20.77 -6.46 11.34
N ARG A 228 21.07 -6.84 10.09
CA ARG A 228 20.42 -6.27 8.91
C ARG A 228 18.97 -6.72 8.83
N LEU A 229 18.07 -5.78 8.60
CA LEU A 229 16.68 -6.00 8.25
C LEU A 229 16.37 -5.26 6.95
N GLN A 230 16.02 -6.01 5.91
CA GLN A 230 15.48 -5.49 4.65
C GLN A 230 13.96 -5.46 4.78
N HIS A 231 13.35 -4.28 4.80
CA HIS A 231 11.91 -4.11 4.97
C HIS A 231 11.45 -2.76 4.37
N GLU A 232 10.26 -2.30 4.74
CA GLU A 232 9.54 -1.19 4.10
C GLU A 232 9.74 0.19 4.75
N THR A 233 10.63 0.33 5.74
CA THR A 233 10.88 1.60 6.44
C THR A 233 12.37 1.82 6.68
N ALA A 234 13.14 1.85 5.59
CA ALA A 234 14.59 1.89 5.65
C ALA A 234 15.15 3.10 6.40
N CYS A 235 16.22 2.85 7.16
CA CYS A 235 17.00 3.88 7.83
C CYS A 235 18.47 3.46 7.97
N ALA A 236 19.38 4.42 8.15
CA ALA A 236 20.70 4.16 8.72
C ALA A 236 20.68 4.60 10.18
N ALA A 237 20.78 3.64 11.10
CA ALA A 237 20.90 3.94 12.52
C ALA A 237 22.18 3.38 13.12
N LEU A 238 22.89 4.23 13.86
CA LEU A 238 24.21 3.94 14.43
C LEU A 238 24.25 4.36 15.90
N GLN A 239 24.80 3.49 16.73
CA GLN A 239 25.13 3.77 18.13
C GLN A 239 26.63 4.01 18.23
N SER A 240 27.03 5.17 18.74
CA SER A 240 28.43 5.50 18.96
C SER A 240 29.05 4.68 20.09
N GLN A 241 30.38 4.62 20.15
CA GLN A 241 31.08 4.23 21.37
C GLN A 241 30.67 5.13 22.56
N ALA A 242 30.51 4.50 23.73
CA ALA A 242 30.23 5.21 24.97
C ALA A 242 31.49 5.82 25.57
N ILE A 243 31.37 7.01 26.14
CA ILE A 243 32.43 7.70 26.87
C ILE A 243 31.94 8.05 28.28
N THR A 244 32.86 8.43 29.15
CA THR A 244 32.52 8.95 30.49
C THR A 244 33.16 10.32 30.68
N LEU A 245 32.33 11.35 30.78
CA LEU A 245 32.78 12.73 30.93
C LEU A 245 32.95 13.12 32.40
N GLN A 246 34.11 13.66 32.73
CA GLN A 246 34.36 14.32 34.02
C GLN A 246 33.65 15.68 34.07
N PRO A 247 33.43 16.27 35.26
CA PRO A 247 32.97 17.66 35.40
C PRO A 247 33.74 18.62 34.49
N ASP A 248 32.99 19.50 33.82
CA ASP A 248 33.46 20.54 32.88
C ASP A 248 34.28 20.04 31.68
N THR A 249 34.24 18.74 31.39
CA THR A 249 34.85 18.17 30.18
C THR A 249 33.84 18.06 29.03
N THR A 250 34.38 18.05 27.81
CA THR A 250 33.61 17.94 26.56
C THR A 250 33.86 16.59 25.90
N GLY A 251 32.80 15.94 25.45
CA GLY A 251 32.84 14.79 24.55
C GLY A 251 32.35 15.17 23.16
N ALA A 252 32.82 14.46 22.14
CA ALA A 252 32.36 14.64 20.78
C ALA A 252 32.24 13.31 20.03
N TRP A 253 31.29 13.25 19.11
CA TRP A 253 31.10 12.16 18.15
C TRP A 253 30.79 12.74 16.79
N THR A 254 31.30 12.13 15.73
CA THR A 254 31.18 12.60 14.36
C THR A 254 30.60 11.47 13.50
N PHE A 255 29.30 11.53 13.24
CA PHE A 255 28.67 10.67 12.25
C PHE A 255 28.84 11.27 10.86
N PHE A 256 28.86 10.44 9.83
CA PHE A 256 28.98 10.91 8.45
C PHE A 256 27.95 10.24 7.54
N GLY A 257 27.70 10.91 6.41
CA GLY A 257 27.16 10.27 5.22
C GLY A 257 28.03 10.62 4.01
N LEU A 258 28.31 9.62 3.18
CA LEU A 258 29.06 9.73 1.93
C LEU A 258 28.16 9.24 0.78
N TYR A 259 27.90 10.09 -0.21
CA TYR A 259 26.98 9.81 -1.30
C TYR A 259 27.68 9.69 -2.66
N THR A 260 27.23 8.72 -3.44
CA THR A 260 27.61 8.54 -4.85
C THR A 260 26.33 8.42 -5.68
N SER A 261 26.26 9.16 -6.79
CA SER A 261 25.05 9.18 -7.64
C SER A 261 24.83 7.88 -8.40
N ASP A 262 25.89 7.12 -8.67
CA ASP A 262 25.84 5.85 -9.37
C ASP A 262 26.84 4.85 -8.79
N HIS A 263 26.34 3.70 -8.34
CA HIS A 263 27.11 2.55 -7.90
C HIS A 263 26.54 1.29 -8.56
N PRO A 264 26.96 0.95 -9.79
CA PRO A 264 26.32 -0.12 -10.56
C PRO A 264 26.52 -1.52 -9.97
N ALA A 265 27.64 -1.76 -9.26
CA ALA A 265 27.89 -3.04 -8.59
C ALA A 265 27.13 -3.17 -7.26
N ALA A 266 26.98 -4.40 -6.78
CA ALA A 266 26.55 -4.66 -5.41
C ALA A 266 27.59 -4.13 -4.41
N SER A 267 27.14 -3.68 -3.23
CA SER A 267 28.05 -3.22 -2.18
C SER A 267 28.85 -4.38 -1.58
N THR A 268 30.14 -4.15 -1.29
CA THR A 268 31.08 -5.12 -0.73
C THR A 268 32.07 -4.46 0.23
N ASP A 269 32.88 -5.25 0.95
CA ASP A 269 33.98 -4.73 1.77
C ASP A 269 35.03 -3.93 0.96
N ALA A 270 35.10 -4.09 -0.38
CA ALA A 270 35.99 -3.28 -1.22
C ALA A 270 35.59 -1.79 -1.20
N ASP A 271 34.32 -1.48 -0.96
CA ASP A 271 33.81 -0.11 -0.91
C ASP A 271 34.25 0.62 0.36
N LEU A 272 34.89 -0.07 1.32
CA LEU A 272 35.57 0.58 2.45
C LEU A 272 36.68 1.53 2.00
N ALA A 273 37.26 1.33 0.81
CA ALA A 273 38.25 2.26 0.24
C ALA A 273 37.65 3.65 -0.03
N LEU A 274 36.34 3.74 -0.29
CA LEU A 274 35.65 5.04 -0.43
C LEU A 274 35.54 5.78 0.91
N ILE A 275 35.61 5.07 2.03
CA ILE A 275 35.48 5.60 3.38
C ILE A 275 36.78 6.27 3.86
N ASP A 276 37.94 5.94 3.28
CA ASP A 276 39.22 6.59 3.64
C ASP A 276 39.17 8.12 3.45
N GLU A 277 38.41 8.57 2.45
CA GLU A 277 38.15 9.99 2.17
C GLU A 277 37.41 10.69 3.32
N VAL A 278 36.54 9.96 4.04
CA VAL A 278 35.80 10.48 5.19
C VAL A 278 36.76 10.85 6.32
N GLU A 279 37.75 10.00 6.62
CA GLU A 279 38.72 10.31 7.68
C GLU A 279 39.52 11.57 7.33
N ARG A 280 39.94 11.70 6.06
CA ARG A 280 40.64 12.89 5.58
C ARG A 280 39.76 14.15 5.70
N ALA A 281 38.55 14.11 5.14
CA ALA A 281 37.60 15.21 5.17
C ALA A 281 37.21 15.59 6.61
N SER A 282 37.13 14.62 7.53
CA SER A 282 36.79 14.91 8.94
C SER A 282 37.82 15.78 9.65
N LYS A 283 39.10 15.75 9.22
CA LYS A 283 40.18 16.59 9.75
C LYS A 283 40.13 18.03 9.23
N GLU A 284 39.39 18.28 8.15
CA GLU A 284 39.18 19.63 7.58
C GLU A 284 38.09 20.40 8.34
N TRP A 285 37.30 19.72 9.18
CA TRP A 285 36.31 20.38 10.02
C TRP A 285 36.98 21.36 10.99
N ALA A 286 36.49 22.60 10.98
CA ALA A 286 36.90 23.64 11.92
C ALA A 286 35.67 24.26 12.61
N PRO A 287 35.77 24.68 13.89
CA PRO A 287 34.69 25.36 14.58
C PRO A 287 34.38 26.71 13.92
N CYS A 288 33.09 27.08 13.88
CA CYS A 288 32.62 28.35 13.34
C CYS A 288 31.56 28.96 14.26
N THR A 289 31.66 30.27 14.48
CA THR A 289 30.66 31.03 15.24
C THR A 289 29.45 31.28 14.37
N ILE A 290 28.28 30.81 14.80
CA ILE A 290 27.04 30.90 14.05
C ILE A 290 26.01 31.63 14.91
N PRO A 291 25.40 32.72 14.43
CA PRO A 291 24.27 33.34 15.10
C PRO A 291 23.11 32.34 15.21
N LEU A 292 22.58 32.15 16.42
CA LEU A 292 21.50 31.21 16.68
C LEU A 292 20.21 31.94 17.02
N SER A 293 19.10 31.42 16.52
CA SER A 293 17.75 31.85 16.87
C SER A 293 16.97 30.69 17.50
N THR A 294 15.99 31.02 18.33
CA THR A 294 15.05 30.03 18.84
C THR A 294 13.98 29.79 17.76
N PRO A 295 13.83 28.57 17.25
CA PRO A 295 12.77 28.27 16.28
C PRO A 295 11.41 28.31 16.96
N GLU A 296 10.40 28.80 16.25
CA GLU A 296 9.02 28.64 16.71
C GLU A 296 8.59 27.17 16.57
N ARG A 297 7.91 26.65 17.58
CA ARG A 297 7.39 25.28 17.61
C ARG A 297 5.88 25.28 17.51
N SER A 298 5.34 24.33 16.76
CA SER A 298 3.89 24.16 16.68
C SER A 298 3.32 23.55 17.97
N LEU A 299 2.02 23.73 18.19
CA LEU A 299 1.28 23.03 19.24
C LEU A 299 1.39 21.51 19.11
N LEU A 300 1.54 20.99 17.89
CA LEU A 300 1.72 19.55 17.64
C LEU A 300 3.08 19.04 18.11
N GLN A 301 4.14 19.85 18.00
CA GLN A 301 5.47 19.52 18.54
C GLN A 301 5.56 19.66 20.06
N GLU A 302 4.64 20.43 20.68
CA GLU A 302 4.57 20.64 22.12
C GLU A 302 3.63 19.63 22.81
N ALA A 303 2.57 19.22 22.11
CA ALA A 303 1.52 18.38 22.66
C ALA A 303 1.97 16.92 22.83
N PRO A 304 1.94 16.35 24.05
CA PRO A 304 2.17 14.93 24.23
C PRO A 304 1.03 14.11 23.62
N SER A 305 1.32 12.84 23.31
CA SER A 305 0.27 11.88 22.96
C SER A 305 -0.73 11.65 24.10
N VAL A 306 -1.98 11.41 23.73
CA VAL A 306 -2.94 10.68 24.54
C VAL A 306 -2.65 9.18 24.38
N VAL A 307 -2.22 8.54 25.46
CA VAL A 307 -2.18 7.08 25.58
C VAL A 307 -3.50 6.68 26.22
N ALA A 308 -4.47 6.24 25.42
CA ALA A 308 -5.79 5.85 25.90
C ALA A 308 -5.72 4.62 26.79
N ASP A 309 -6.59 4.48 27.78
CA ASP A 309 -6.61 3.35 28.71
C ASP A 309 -7.02 2.04 27.99
N SER A 310 -6.52 0.89 28.44
CA SER A 310 -7.08 -0.41 28.01
C SER A 310 -8.48 -0.57 28.61
N LEU A 311 -9.35 -1.29 27.90
CA LEU A 311 -10.63 -1.71 28.46
C LEU A 311 -10.48 -3.08 29.12
N ASP A 312 -11.02 -3.24 30.32
CA ASP A 312 -11.16 -4.54 30.96
C ASP A 312 -12.30 -5.36 30.33
N GLU A 313 -12.34 -6.66 30.62
CA GLU A 313 -13.35 -7.55 30.05
C GLU A 313 -14.78 -7.17 30.46
N THR A 314 -14.99 -6.63 31.66
CA THR A 314 -16.31 -6.18 32.12
C THR A 314 -16.82 -4.99 31.30
N THR A 315 -15.94 -4.04 30.97
CA THR A 315 -16.25 -2.90 30.12
C THR A 315 -16.51 -3.35 28.68
N ILE A 316 -15.72 -4.33 28.19
CA ILE A 316 -15.92 -4.94 26.87
C ILE A 316 -17.27 -5.69 26.81
N GLU A 317 -17.66 -6.39 27.88
CA GLU A 317 -18.96 -7.06 28.00
C GLU A 317 -20.12 -6.08 27.98
N ALA A 318 -20.06 -5.03 28.80
CA ALA A 318 -21.10 -4.03 28.86
C ALA A 318 -21.29 -3.32 27.51
N ARG A 319 -20.19 -3.03 26.80
CA ARG A 319 -20.22 -2.31 25.52
C ARG A 319 -20.54 -3.23 24.33
N TYR A 320 -20.07 -4.47 24.35
CA TYR A 320 -20.21 -5.44 23.25
C TYR A 320 -20.65 -6.79 23.79
N PRO A 321 -21.93 -6.97 24.15
CA PRO A 321 -22.44 -8.22 24.72
C PRO A 321 -22.52 -9.36 23.68
N ARG A 322 -22.57 -9.02 22.39
CA ARG A 322 -22.57 -9.99 21.29
C ARG A 322 -21.28 -9.90 20.50
N ARG A 323 -20.47 -10.96 20.59
CA ARG A 323 -19.15 -11.06 19.96
C ARG A 323 -18.98 -12.41 19.30
N THR A 324 -18.33 -12.44 18.15
CA THR A 324 -17.91 -13.64 17.43
C THR A 324 -16.44 -13.52 17.05
N HIS A 325 -15.79 -14.64 16.70
CA HIS A 325 -14.39 -14.67 16.26
C HIS A 325 -13.45 -13.91 17.23
N ILE A 326 -13.56 -14.20 18.53
CA ILE A 326 -12.74 -13.51 19.55
C ILE A 326 -11.28 -13.96 19.39
N GLU A 327 -10.41 -13.03 19.03
CA GLU A 327 -8.97 -13.22 18.96
C GLU A 327 -8.34 -12.89 20.32
N ARG A 328 -7.43 -13.75 20.80
CA ARG A 328 -6.72 -13.55 22.07
C ARG A 328 -5.22 -13.74 21.91
N ALA A 329 -4.44 -13.02 22.72
CA ALA A 329 -3.02 -13.31 22.96
C ALA A 329 -2.71 -13.10 24.43
N GLY A 330 -1.98 -14.03 25.05
CA GLY A 330 -1.64 -13.95 26.49
C GLY A 330 -2.86 -13.83 27.41
N GLY A 331 -4.00 -14.42 27.02
CA GLY A 331 -5.26 -14.32 27.76
C GLY A 331 -6.06 -13.04 27.52
N GLN A 332 -5.49 -12.00 26.90
CA GLN A 332 -6.18 -10.74 26.62
C GLN A 332 -6.95 -10.80 25.30
N ILE A 333 -8.14 -10.19 25.24
CA ILE A 333 -8.87 -9.99 23.98
C ILE A 333 -8.12 -8.96 23.15
N LEU A 334 -7.91 -9.26 21.86
CA LEU A 334 -7.25 -8.39 20.90
C LEU A 334 -8.22 -7.78 19.89
N SER A 335 -9.09 -8.61 19.33
CA SER A 335 -10.13 -8.20 18.40
C SER A 335 -11.29 -9.18 18.39
N PHE A 336 -12.43 -8.76 17.86
CA PHE A 336 -13.60 -9.60 17.64
C PHE A 336 -14.52 -8.95 16.60
N PHE A 337 -15.52 -9.69 16.16
CA PHE A 337 -16.60 -9.15 15.35
C PHE A 337 -17.87 -9.00 16.20
N THR A 338 -18.67 -7.98 15.90
CA THR A 338 -20.00 -7.80 16.50
C THR A 338 -21.06 -7.66 15.42
N PRO A 339 -22.29 -8.15 15.61
CA PRO A 339 -23.35 -7.97 14.63
C PRO A 339 -23.65 -6.47 14.41
N GLY A 340 -23.58 -5.99 13.16
CA GLY A 340 -24.16 -4.71 12.76
C GLY A 340 -25.60 -4.88 12.24
N GLU A 341 -26.18 -3.82 11.68
CA GLU A 341 -27.55 -3.86 11.13
C GLU A 341 -27.70 -4.86 9.97
N ILE A 342 -26.68 -4.95 9.10
CA ILE A 342 -26.62 -5.95 8.02
C ILE A 342 -25.38 -6.83 8.14
N TYR A 343 -24.20 -6.21 8.23
CA TYR A 343 -22.92 -6.90 8.28
C TYR A 343 -22.23 -6.70 9.63
N SER A 344 -21.37 -7.65 9.97
CA SER A 344 -20.57 -7.55 11.19
C SER A 344 -19.63 -6.35 11.14
N ARG A 345 -19.44 -5.69 12.28
CA ARG A 345 -18.38 -4.70 12.50
C ARG A 345 -17.16 -5.40 13.07
N HIS A 346 -15.97 -4.95 12.68
CA HIS A 346 -14.71 -5.44 13.25
C HIS A 346 -14.27 -4.49 14.36
N ILE A 347 -14.06 -5.03 15.55
CA ILE A 347 -13.66 -4.29 16.75
C ILE A 347 -12.21 -4.63 17.07
N VAL A 348 -11.36 -3.61 17.12
CA VAL A 348 -9.92 -3.73 17.39
C VAL A 348 -9.60 -3.03 18.70
N LEU A 349 -8.93 -3.72 19.62
CA LEU A 349 -8.47 -3.12 20.87
C LEU A 349 -7.05 -2.58 20.72
N ARG A 350 -6.73 -1.54 21.49
CA ARG A 350 -5.42 -0.87 21.53
C ARG A 350 -4.25 -1.86 21.55
N ASP A 351 -4.38 -2.89 22.38
CA ASP A 351 -3.29 -3.82 22.66
C ASP A 351 -2.97 -4.69 21.43
N LYS A 352 -3.91 -4.92 20.51
CA LYS A 352 -3.62 -5.55 19.21
C LYS A 352 -2.75 -4.66 18.32
N GLU A 353 -3.06 -3.38 18.24
CA GLU A 353 -2.32 -2.42 17.40
C GLU A 353 -0.84 -2.32 17.81
N ARG A 354 -0.53 -2.57 19.10
CA ARG A 354 0.83 -2.65 19.65
C ARG A 354 1.59 -3.95 19.31
N LEU A 355 0.93 -4.96 18.75
CA LEU A 355 1.53 -6.26 18.46
C LEU A 355 1.71 -6.52 16.96
N ILE A 356 0.96 -5.83 16.09
CA ILE A 356 0.98 -6.11 14.66
C ILE A 356 2.00 -5.29 13.89
N LEU A 357 2.53 -5.91 12.84
CA LEU A 357 3.45 -5.28 11.89
C LEU A 357 2.80 -4.13 11.11
N ARG A 358 1.65 -4.39 10.47
CA ARG A 358 0.95 -3.42 9.62
C ARG A 358 -0.23 -2.82 10.37
N ARG A 359 -0.18 -1.52 10.64
CA ARG A 359 -1.22 -0.74 11.35
C ARG A 359 -2.64 -0.95 10.81
N HIS A 360 -3.67 -1.00 11.67
CA HIS A 360 -5.06 -1.13 11.23
C HIS A 360 -5.55 0.13 10.48
N GLY A 361 -6.28 -0.10 9.37
CA GLY A 361 -6.88 0.97 8.58
C GLY A 361 -8.14 0.53 7.83
N ALA A 362 -8.87 1.50 7.29
CA ALA A 362 -10.09 1.30 6.53
C ALA A 362 -10.20 2.32 5.40
N LEU A 363 -10.71 1.90 4.25
CA LEU A 363 -11.14 2.79 3.17
C LEU A 363 -12.66 2.90 3.23
N LEU A 364 -13.18 4.11 3.25
CA LEU A 364 -14.60 4.39 3.25
C LEU A 364 -14.95 5.11 1.94
N ARG A 365 -16.02 4.70 1.26
CA ARG A 365 -16.42 5.28 -0.03
C ARG A 365 -17.90 5.62 -0.11
N SER A 366 -18.23 6.70 -0.81
CA SER A 366 -19.61 7.13 -1.05
C SER A 366 -20.14 6.66 -2.39
N GLY A 367 -21.43 6.87 -2.62
CA GLY A 367 -22.06 6.64 -3.91
C GLY A 367 -22.65 5.25 -4.07
N LYS A 368 -23.58 5.14 -5.02
CA LYS A 368 -24.43 3.97 -5.28
C LYS A 368 -24.04 3.18 -6.52
N GLU A 369 -23.05 3.66 -7.27
CA GLU A 369 -22.64 3.08 -8.54
C GLU A 369 -21.68 1.89 -8.33
N MET A 370 -21.71 0.93 -9.26
CA MET A 370 -20.78 -0.21 -9.29
C MET A 370 -19.52 0.07 -10.10
N LEU A 371 -19.49 1.15 -10.86
CA LEU A 371 -18.35 1.59 -11.67
C LEU A 371 -17.79 2.90 -11.11
N PRO A 372 -16.53 3.26 -11.43
CA PRO A 372 -15.96 4.55 -11.12
C PRO A 372 -16.87 5.68 -11.55
N ASN A 373 -17.04 6.66 -10.67
CA ASN A 373 -17.87 7.83 -10.91
C ASN A 373 -17.16 9.05 -10.31
N GLU A 374 -17.16 10.16 -11.04
CA GLU A 374 -16.52 11.43 -10.63
C GLU A 374 -17.13 12.04 -9.35
N ALA A 375 -18.31 11.59 -8.92
CA ALA A 375 -18.96 11.97 -7.67
C ALA A 375 -18.74 10.96 -6.52
N THR A 376 -17.83 9.99 -6.69
CA THR A 376 -17.47 9.03 -5.64
C THR A 376 -16.45 9.67 -4.70
N LEU A 377 -16.83 9.89 -3.44
CA LEU A 377 -15.88 10.27 -2.40
C LEU A 377 -15.20 9.02 -1.85
N CYS A 378 -13.90 9.12 -1.57
CA CYS A 378 -13.19 8.14 -0.75
C CYS A 378 -12.36 8.84 0.31
N VAL A 379 -12.21 8.20 1.48
CA VAL A 379 -11.34 8.63 2.56
C VAL A 379 -10.73 7.41 3.24
N THR A 380 -9.45 7.49 3.60
CA THR A 380 -8.72 6.45 4.33
C THR A 380 -8.61 6.81 5.81
N CYS A 381 -9.07 5.92 6.69
CA CYS A 381 -9.04 6.08 8.13
C CYS A 381 -7.99 5.14 8.75
N TRP A 382 -7.23 5.60 9.74
CA TRP A 382 -6.27 4.75 10.45
C TRP A 382 -6.49 4.76 11.96
N MET A 383 -6.28 3.60 12.58
CA MET A 383 -6.47 3.43 14.03
C MET A 383 -5.60 4.38 14.86
N HIS A 384 -4.39 4.70 14.43
CA HIS A 384 -3.45 5.57 15.16
C HIS A 384 -3.78 7.09 15.10
N GLY A 385 -5.07 7.42 15.08
CA GLY A 385 -5.55 8.81 15.18
C GLY A 385 -5.40 9.59 13.89
N VAL A 386 -5.54 8.95 12.73
CA VAL A 386 -5.76 9.62 11.43
C VAL A 386 -7.23 9.44 11.08
N PHE A 387 -8.01 10.51 11.23
CA PHE A 387 -9.47 10.47 11.09
C PHE A 387 -9.93 10.56 9.63
N GLY A 388 -9.03 10.96 8.72
CA GLY A 388 -9.24 10.94 7.28
C GLY A 388 -7.99 11.39 6.52
N ALA A 389 -7.36 10.48 5.78
CA ALA A 389 -6.26 10.71 4.87
C ALA A 389 -6.71 10.42 3.43
N GLN A 390 -6.00 10.99 2.45
CA GLN A 390 -6.29 10.80 1.03
C GLN A 390 -7.78 10.99 0.71
N LEU A 391 -8.38 12.06 1.23
CA LEU A 391 -9.78 12.35 0.93
C LEU A 391 -9.89 12.84 -0.51
N THR A 392 -10.63 12.13 -1.35
CA THR A 392 -10.75 12.41 -2.79
C THR A 392 -12.20 12.33 -3.24
N VAL A 393 -12.59 13.09 -4.26
CA VAL A 393 -13.84 12.92 -5.02
C VAL A 393 -13.48 12.67 -6.48
N GLY A 394 -13.84 11.50 -7.00
CA GLY A 394 -13.42 11.03 -8.31
C GLY A 394 -12.02 10.43 -8.29
N ASN A 395 -11.06 11.03 -9.01
CA ASN A 395 -9.72 10.47 -9.18
C ASN A 395 -8.94 10.44 -7.85
N THR A 396 -8.46 9.25 -7.45
CA THR A 396 -7.81 9.02 -6.15
C THR A 396 -6.36 9.52 -6.06
N SER A 397 -5.76 9.92 -7.18
CA SER A 397 -4.41 10.47 -7.23
C SER A 397 -4.39 11.99 -7.38
N PHE A 398 -5.20 12.55 -8.29
CA PHE A 398 -5.18 13.99 -8.58
C PHE A 398 -6.06 14.85 -7.67
N HIS A 399 -7.22 14.34 -7.22
CA HIS A 399 -8.24 15.15 -6.55
C HIS A 399 -8.14 15.11 -5.02
N GLN A 400 -6.93 14.98 -4.48
CA GLN A 400 -6.73 14.82 -3.04
C GLN A 400 -6.92 16.15 -2.31
N LEU A 401 -7.83 16.17 -1.34
CA LEU A 401 -7.97 17.25 -0.37
C LEU A 401 -6.94 17.10 0.75
N PHE A 402 -6.90 15.93 1.41
CA PHE A 402 -5.98 15.65 2.52
C PHE A 402 -4.85 14.72 2.11
N SER A 403 -3.65 14.98 2.62
CA SER A 403 -2.47 14.12 2.39
C SER A 403 -2.65 12.68 2.85
N VAL A 404 -1.87 11.79 2.22
CA VAL A 404 -1.71 10.39 2.63
C VAL A 404 -0.99 10.27 3.98
N SER A 405 -1.23 9.19 4.72
CA SER A 405 -0.41 8.84 5.88
C SER A 405 0.72 7.90 5.44
N ARG A 406 1.96 8.39 5.37
CA ARG A 406 3.07 7.70 4.69
C ARG A 406 3.79 6.65 5.54
N ASP A 407 4.08 6.95 6.81
CA ASP A 407 4.87 6.04 7.66
C ASP A 407 4.00 5.17 8.58
N PRO A 408 4.26 3.85 8.70
CA PRO A 408 3.38 2.94 9.43
C PRO A 408 3.49 3.05 10.96
N TYR A 409 4.46 3.82 11.49
CA TYR A 409 4.73 3.92 12.93
C TYR A 409 4.29 5.26 13.53
N ASN A 410 3.60 6.11 12.77
CA ASN A 410 3.12 7.42 13.20
C ASN A 410 4.26 8.33 13.71
N ILE A 411 5.40 8.26 13.03
CA ILE A 411 6.61 9.05 13.26
C ILE A 411 6.37 10.50 12.82
N THR A 412 5.78 10.69 11.64
CA THR A 412 5.34 12.00 11.16
C THR A 412 3.84 12.19 11.48
N ARG A 413 3.53 13.18 12.31
CA ARG A 413 2.20 13.34 12.92
C ARG A 413 1.34 14.44 12.31
N GLY A 414 1.82 15.02 11.21
CA GLY A 414 1.15 16.09 10.50
C GLY A 414 0.28 15.65 9.33
N SER A 415 0.19 14.36 9.00
CA SER A 415 -0.50 13.86 7.82
C SER A 415 -2.01 13.61 8.04
N GLY A 416 -2.78 13.76 6.96
CA GLY A 416 -4.24 13.59 6.97
C GLY A 416 -4.96 14.60 7.88
N LEU A 417 -6.18 14.22 8.28
CA LEU A 417 -7.00 14.89 9.28
C LEU A 417 -6.71 14.32 10.68
N ARG A 418 -6.37 15.20 11.61
CA ARG A 418 -5.92 14.89 12.98
C ARG A 418 -6.66 15.78 13.99
N MET A 419 -6.60 15.39 15.27
CA MET A 419 -7.23 16.14 16.34
C MET A 419 -6.34 16.16 17.59
N LEU A 420 -6.16 17.36 18.16
CA LEU A 420 -5.70 17.54 19.53
C LEU A 420 -6.91 17.74 20.44
N MET A 421 -6.82 17.25 21.67
CA MET A 421 -7.79 17.50 22.73
C MET A 421 -7.14 18.28 23.87
N ASP A 422 -7.91 19.11 24.56
CA ASP A 422 -7.50 19.79 25.78
C ASP A 422 -8.57 19.57 26.86
N THR A 423 -8.14 18.98 27.97
CA THR A 423 -8.95 18.66 29.16
C THR A 423 -8.81 19.71 30.27
N GLY A 424 -8.08 20.79 30.04
CA GLY A 424 -7.69 21.80 31.04
C GLY A 424 -6.19 21.80 31.34
N ASP A 425 -5.49 20.71 31.01
CA ASP A 425 -4.05 20.52 31.24
C ASP A 425 -3.18 20.85 30.02
N GLY A 426 -3.78 21.39 28.95
CA GLY A 426 -3.14 21.71 27.69
C GLY A 426 -3.42 20.69 26.58
N TRP A 427 -2.98 21.02 25.37
CA TRP A 427 -3.21 20.22 24.17
C TRP A 427 -2.50 18.87 24.21
N ARG A 428 -3.20 17.81 23.81
CA ARG A 428 -2.68 16.44 23.69
C ARG A 428 -3.16 15.82 22.37
N LEU A 429 -2.29 15.15 21.65
CA LEU A 429 -2.62 14.54 20.35
C LEU A 429 -3.37 13.22 20.54
N LEU A 430 -4.52 13.06 19.90
CA LEU A 430 -5.21 11.77 19.84
C LEU A 430 -4.46 10.82 18.88
N THR A 431 -4.08 9.65 19.38
CA THR A 431 -3.31 8.63 18.64
C THR A 431 -4.06 7.30 18.58
N VAL A 432 -3.54 6.21 19.16
CA VAL A 432 -4.23 4.91 19.18
C VAL A 432 -5.33 4.94 20.27
N PRO A 433 -6.61 4.68 19.92
CA PRO A 433 -7.72 4.64 20.86
C PRO A 433 -7.73 3.34 21.68
N SER A 434 -8.56 3.31 22.72
CA SER A 434 -8.86 2.08 23.46
C SER A 434 -9.52 1.04 22.54
N VAL A 435 -10.45 1.50 21.70
CA VAL A 435 -11.16 0.69 20.69
C VAL A 435 -11.21 1.41 19.35
N PHE A 436 -11.01 0.68 18.27
CA PHE A 436 -11.29 1.10 16.90
C PHE A 436 -12.35 0.18 16.27
N GLU A 437 -13.51 0.74 15.96
CA GLU A 437 -14.61 0.03 15.30
C GLU A 437 -14.61 0.32 13.81
N ILE A 438 -14.71 -0.72 12.99
CA ILE A 438 -14.71 -0.61 11.52
C ILE A 438 -16.01 -1.19 10.98
N GLY A 439 -16.75 -0.37 10.23
CA GLY A 439 -17.86 -0.77 9.35
C GLY A 439 -17.48 -0.63 7.87
N LEU A 440 -18.42 -0.93 6.96
CA LEU A 440 -18.19 -0.80 5.51
C LEU A 440 -18.21 0.66 5.02
N ASN A 441 -18.90 1.54 5.75
CA ASN A 441 -19.07 2.97 5.41
C ASN A 441 -18.73 3.92 6.56
N ASP A 442 -18.30 3.39 7.70
CA ASP A 442 -18.00 4.18 8.88
C ASP A 442 -16.85 3.59 9.72
N CYS A 443 -16.25 4.45 10.53
CA CYS A 443 -15.25 4.09 11.54
C CYS A 443 -15.54 4.84 12.84
N ARG A 444 -15.18 4.23 13.97
CA ARG A 444 -15.25 4.89 15.29
C ARG A 444 -13.97 4.67 16.08
N TRP A 445 -13.44 5.74 16.67
CA TRP A 445 -12.34 5.72 17.62
C TRP A 445 -12.89 6.04 19.00
N VAL A 446 -12.70 5.13 19.96
CA VAL A 446 -13.17 5.29 21.33
C VAL A 446 -11.97 5.39 22.25
N TYR A 447 -11.75 6.58 22.82
CA TYR A 447 -10.67 6.85 23.75
C TYR A 447 -11.22 6.87 25.18
N LYS A 448 -10.83 5.90 26.01
CA LYS A 448 -10.99 5.99 27.46
C LYS A 448 -9.79 6.78 28.01
N VAL A 449 -10.05 7.90 28.67
CA VAL A 449 -9.01 8.76 29.26
C VAL A 449 -9.45 9.18 30.65
N GLY A 450 -9.04 8.42 31.67
CA GLY A 450 -9.52 8.61 33.03
C GLY A 450 -11.05 8.49 33.07
N ASP A 451 -11.75 9.48 33.61
CA ASP A 451 -13.22 9.47 33.73
C ASP A 451 -13.95 9.86 32.43
N ARG A 452 -13.23 10.28 31.39
CA ARG A 452 -13.82 10.68 30.10
C ARG A 452 -13.80 9.54 29.09
N THR A 453 -14.83 9.48 28.25
CA THR A 453 -14.83 8.69 27.01
C THR A 453 -15.02 9.64 25.84
N ILE A 454 -14.04 9.71 24.94
CA ILE A 454 -14.14 10.48 23.70
C ILE A 454 -14.45 9.52 22.56
N ILE A 455 -15.55 9.74 21.85
CA ILE A 455 -15.93 8.94 20.69
C ILE A 455 -15.87 9.84 19.46
N ILE A 456 -15.03 9.46 18.51
CA ILE A 456 -14.96 10.12 17.20
C ILE A 456 -15.53 9.14 16.19
N SER A 457 -16.55 9.55 15.44
CA SER A 457 -17.15 8.76 14.36
C SER A 457 -16.90 9.45 13.03
N ALA A 458 -16.45 8.71 12.02
CA ALA A 458 -16.36 9.16 10.63
C ALA A 458 -17.35 8.33 9.80
N ILE A 459 -18.31 8.97 9.14
CA ILE A 459 -19.36 8.32 8.35
C ILE A 459 -19.33 8.88 6.94
N VAL A 460 -19.24 8.00 5.95
CA VAL A 460 -19.34 8.35 4.53
C VAL A 460 -20.74 8.04 4.02
N SER A 461 -21.41 9.04 3.44
CA SER A 461 -22.75 8.91 2.90
C SER A 461 -22.84 7.81 1.83
N GLY A 462 -23.92 7.04 1.83
CA GLY A 462 -24.13 5.98 0.84
C GLY A 462 -24.42 6.46 -0.58
N ASP A 463 -24.78 7.72 -0.79
CA ASP A 463 -25.24 8.24 -2.09
C ASP A 463 -24.72 9.64 -2.47
N GLU A 464 -24.12 10.37 -1.53
CA GLU A 464 -23.60 11.72 -1.75
C GLU A 464 -22.07 11.77 -1.52
N PRO A 465 -21.31 12.64 -2.23
CA PRO A 465 -19.88 12.84 -2.01
C PRO A 465 -19.58 13.59 -0.69
N VAL A 466 -19.91 12.95 0.43
CA VAL A 466 -19.83 13.54 1.76
C VAL A 466 -19.26 12.57 2.79
N VAL A 467 -18.39 13.08 3.63
CA VAL A 467 -17.97 12.47 4.89
C VAL A 467 -18.30 13.41 6.04
N GLN A 468 -18.90 12.89 7.11
CA GLN A 468 -19.22 13.60 8.34
C GLN A 468 -18.41 13.02 9.49
N TRP A 469 -17.84 13.90 10.31
CA TRP A 469 -17.25 13.55 11.59
C TRP A 469 -18.13 14.07 12.73
N ARG A 470 -18.43 13.18 13.68
CA ARG A 470 -19.09 13.52 14.95
C ARG A 470 -18.14 13.16 16.08
N VAL A 471 -17.91 14.12 16.96
CA VAL A 471 -17.13 13.90 18.18
C VAL A 471 -18.05 14.07 19.37
N THR A 472 -18.12 13.07 20.24
CA THR A 472 -18.85 13.14 21.50
C THR A 472 -17.91 12.88 22.68
N VAL A 473 -18.22 13.51 23.81
CA VAL A 473 -17.51 13.34 25.08
C VAL A 473 -18.53 12.93 26.14
N GLU A 474 -18.34 11.73 26.66
CA GLU A 474 -19.00 11.27 27.89
C GLU A 474 -18.12 11.69 29.07
N GLY A 475 -18.68 12.43 30.02
CA GLY A 475 -17.97 13.03 31.14
C GLY A 475 -17.85 14.55 31.01
N GLU A 476 -16.79 15.13 31.57
CA GLU A 476 -16.54 16.58 31.51
C GLU A 476 -16.13 17.05 30.11
N ARG A 477 -16.67 18.23 29.72
CA ARG A 477 -16.43 18.90 28.43
C ARG A 477 -14.94 19.04 28.11
N CYS A 478 -14.61 18.95 26.81
CA CYS A 478 -13.26 19.12 26.29
C CYS A 478 -13.23 20.19 25.20
N ARG A 479 -12.04 20.74 24.93
CA ARG A 479 -11.75 21.50 23.71
C ARG A 479 -11.05 20.61 22.70
N PHE A 480 -11.29 20.87 21.43
CA PHE A 480 -10.66 20.17 20.32
C PHE A 480 -10.05 21.15 19.33
N LEU A 481 -8.90 20.76 18.77
CA LEU A 481 -8.26 21.43 17.64
C LEU A 481 -8.10 20.39 16.53
N VAL A 482 -9.00 20.48 15.55
CA VAL A 482 -9.02 19.64 14.34
C VAL A 482 -8.13 20.31 13.31
N PHE A 483 -7.28 19.54 12.63
CA PHE A 483 -6.48 20.06 11.52
C PHE A 483 -6.27 19.02 10.42
N GLY A 484 -6.27 19.47 9.17
CA GLY A 484 -6.05 18.63 7.99
C GLY A 484 -4.93 19.19 7.12
N HIS A 485 -3.95 18.35 6.78
CA HIS A 485 -2.87 18.73 5.86
C HIS A 485 -3.36 18.69 4.42
N LEU A 486 -3.37 19.86 3.78
CA LEU A 486 -3.95 20.07 2.47
C LEU A 486 -2.97 19.67 1.36
N THR A 487 -3.46 18.88 0.41
CA THR A 487 -2.72 18.52 -0.82
C THR A 487 -3.18 19.40 -1.98
N LEU A 488 -4.49 19.44 -2.24
CA LEU A 488 -5.11 20.13 -3.38
C LEU A 488 -4.43 19.82 -4.73
N GLY A 489 -4.05 18.55 -4.90
CA GLY A 489 -3.32 18.04 -6.06
C GLY A 489 -2.82 16.61 -5.83
N GLU A 490 -1.71 16.24 -6.47
CA GLU A 490 -1.10 14.90 -6.37
C GLU A 490 -0.35 14.68 -5.07
N ASN A 491 0.50 15.65 -4.71
CA ASN A 491 1.38 15.61 -3.56
C ASN A 491 1.40 16.97 -2.86
N GLU A 492 1.56 16.92 -1.55
CA GLU A 492 1.77 18.05 -0.66
C GLU A 492 2.95 18.91 -1.15
N PHE A 493 2.76 20.23 -1.11
CA PHE A 493 3.74 21.22 -1.57
C PHE A 493 4.07 21.21 -3.06
N ALA A 494 3.44 20.35 -3.87
CA ALA A 494 3.65 20.31 -5.33
C ALA A 494 2.82 21.36 -6.09
N HIS A 495 1.67 21.76 -5.54
CA HIS A 495 0.73 22.68 -6.19
C HIS A 495 0.26 23.80 -5.24
N ALA A 496 -0.24 24.88 -5.82
CA ALA A 496 -0.73 26.03 -5.08
C ALA A 496 -2.27 26.12 -5.21
N GLY A 497 -2.98 25.35 -4.39
CA GLY A 497 -4.44 25.43 -4.28
C GLY A 497 -4.91 26.65 -3.49
N TRP A 498 -6.23 26.88 -3.49
CA TRP A 498 -6.87 28.03 -2.85
C TRP A 498 -7.76 27.59 -1.69
N VAL A 499 -7.71 28.36 -0.61
CA VAL A 499 -8.54 28.19 0.59
C VAL A 499 -9.26 29.51 0.89
N GLU A 500 -10.58 29.48 0.92
CA GLU A 500 -11.39 30.62 1.37
C GLU A 500 -11.96 30.33 2.76
N ILE A 501 -11.84 31.32 3.65
CA ILE A 501 -12.26 31.24 5.05
C ILE A 501 -13.42 32.19 5.29
N ASP A 502 -14.61 31.64 5.52
CA ASP A 502 -15.78 32.37 6.00
C ASP A 502 -15.91 32.14 7.51
N ALA A 503 -15.22 32.97 8.29
CA ALA A 503 -15.21 32.90 9.75
C ALA A 503 -16.60 33.11 10.40
N PRO A 504 -17.48 34.02 9.91
CA PRO A 504 -18.86 34.11 10.39
C PRO A 504 -19.67 32.81 10.22
N GLN A 505 -19.55 32.13 9.07
CA GLN A 505 -20.28 30.89 8.81
C GLN A 505 -19.53 29.63 9.29
N LYS A 506 -18.32 29.77 9.83
CA LYS A 506 -17.43 28.65 10.22
C LYS A 506 -17.19 27.67 9.06
N ARG A 507 -17.05 28.21 7.86
CA ARG A 507 -16.94 27.46 6.61
C ARG A 507 -15.57 27.67 5.97
N LEU A 508 -14.99 26.59 5.46
CA LEU A 508 -13.79 26.61 4.63
C LEU A 508 -14.13 26.07 3.24
N THR A 509 -13.65 26.74 2.19
CA THR A 509 -13.83 26.32 0.80
C THR A 509 -12.48 26.10 0.16
N TYR A 510 -12.32 24.97 -0.54
CA TYR A 510 -11.06 24.57 -1.15
C TYR A 510 -11.20 24.41 -2.66
N ARG A 511 -10.25 24.97 -3.41
CA ARG A 511 -10.17 24.83 -4.87
C ARG A 511 -8.76 24.41 -5.29
N PRO A 512 -8.62 23.60 -6.36
CA PRO A 512 -7.31 23.25 -6.87
C PRO A 512 -6.58 24.46 -7.45
N ASP A 513 -5.30 24.27 -7.75
CA ASP A 513 -4.55 25.20 -8.59
C ASP A 513 -5.21 25.23 -9.99
N LEU A 514 -5.74 26.39 -10.40
CA LEU A 514 -6.48 26.55 -11.66
C LEU A 514 -5.58 26.36 -12.89
N ASP A 515 -4.28 26.60 -12.73
CA ASP A 515 -3.29 26.38 -13.79
C ASP A 515 -2.82 24.91 -13.85
N GLY A 516 -3.09 24.11 -12.81
CA GLY A 516 -2.75 22.71 -12.73
C GLY A 516 -3.69 21.80 -13.53
N GLN A 517 -3.28 20.55 -13.78
CA GLN A 517 -4.06 19.58 -14.56
C GLN A 517 -5.48 19.37 -14.00
N TRP A 518 -5.64 19.40 -12.67
CA TRP A 518 -6.94 19.27 -12.02
C TRP A 518 -7.82 20.50 -12.31
N GLY A 519 -7.32 21.71 -12.08
CA GLY A 519 -8.08 22.95 -12.31
C GLY A 519 -8.46 23.17 -13.77
N GLN A 520 -7.59 22.81 -14.71
CA GLN A 520 -7.88 22.91 -16.15
C GLN A 520 -8.99 21.95 -16.60
N ARG A 521 -9.01 20.71 -16.08
CA ARG A 521 -10.04 19.71 -16.43
C ARG A 521 -11.35 19.94 -15.69
N TYR A 522 -11.28 20.45 -14.46
CA TYR A 522 -12.42 20.69 -13.59
C TYR A 522 -12.38 22.10 -12.99
N PRO A 523 -12.68 23.15 -13.78
CA PRO A 523 -12.62 24.54 -13.31
C PRO A 523 -13.66 24.88 -12.24
N GLN A 524 -14.69 24.04 -12.09
CA GLN A 524 -15.72 24.15 -11.06
C GLN A 524 -15.47 23.24 -9.85
N ALA A 525 -14.33 22.54 -9.80
CA ALA A 525 -14.01 21.65 -8.69
C ALA A 525 -13.91 22.43 -7.38
N VAL A 526 -14.64 21.96 -6.38
CA VAL A 526 -14.67 22.58 -5.06
C VAL A 526 -14.98 21.56 -3.98
N TYR A 527 -14.32 21.75 -2.83
CA TYR A 527 -14.69 21.13 -1.57
C TYR A 527 -15.14 22.19 -0.58
N HIS A 528 -16.05 21.82 0.32
CA HIS A 528 -16.39 22.64 1.47
C HIS A 528 -16.26 21.82 2.75
N LEU A 529 -15.62 22.41 3.76
CA LEU A 529 -15.77 21.98 5.15
C LEU A 529 -16.83 22.87 5.80
N VAL A 530 -17.87 22.24 6.32
CA VAL A 530 -19.00 22.88 7.01
C VAL A 530 -19.23 22.25 8.38
N THR A 531 -19.94 22.95 9.26
CA THR A 531 -20.30 22.46 10.59
C THR A 531 -21.80 22.63 10.80
N SER A 532 -22.43 21.61 11.39
CA SER A 532 -23.84 21.70 11.82
C SER A 532 -23.98 22.16 13.28
N THR A 533 -22.85 22.37 13.95
CA THR A 533 -22.77 22.85 15.35
C THR A 533 -21.89 24.10 15.41
N PRO A 534 -22.21 25.19 14.67
CA PRO A 534 -21.37 26.37 14.60
C PRO A 534 -21.13 27.04 15.96
N GLU A 535 -22.07 26.90 16.90
CA GLU A 535 -21.95 27.37 18.29
C GLU A 535 -20.88 26.63 19.10
N SER A 536 -20.57 25.38 18.72
CA SER A 536 -19.49 24.60 19.31
C SER A 536 -18.12 24.97 18.72
N VAL A 537 -18.08 25.72 17.62
CA VAL A 537 -16.85 26.10 16.91
C VAL A 537 -16.46 27.52 17.26
N GLU A 538 -15.36 27.66 18.02
CA GLU A 538 -14.81 28.96 18.38
C GLU A 538 -14.27 29.67 17.13
N ILE A 539 -13.40 29.00 16.37
CA ILE A 539 -12.70 29.60 15.23
C ILE A 539 -12.32 28.56 14.18
N VAL A 540 -12.37 28.98 12.91
CA VAL A 540 -11.81 28.27 11.76
C VAL A 540 -10.67 29.12 11.17
N GLY A 541 -9.64 28.47 10.66
CA GLY A 541 -8.41 29.13 10.21
C GLY A 541 -7.53 28.19 9.41
N ALA A 542 -6.30 28.64 9.11
CA ALA A 542 -5.27 27.82 8.52
C ALA A 542 -4.26 27.33 9.57
N ASP A 543 -2.96 27.39 9.30
CA ASP A 543 -1.92 26.91 10.19
C ASP A 543 -1.66 27.83 11.40
N GLU A 544 -2.16 29.07 11.41
CA GLU A 544 -2.05 29.98 12.55
C GLU A 544 -2.62 29.40 13.86
N LEU A 545 -3.65 28.55 13.76
CA LEU A 545 -4.27 27.90 14.93
C LEU A 545 -3.39 26.79 15.52
N LEU A 546 -2.36 26.37 14.80
CA LEU A 546 -1.41 25.33 15.21
C LEU A 546 -0.15 25.90 15.88
N TYR A 547 -0.11 27.22 16.14
CA TYR A 547 0.99 27.88 16.85
C TYR A 547 0.45 28.70 18.02
N ALA A 548 1.26 28.80 19.08
CA ALA A 548 0.88 29.55 20.28
C ALA A 548 0.79 31.06 20.02
N ASP A 549 1.55 31.58 19.05
CA ASP A 549 1.56 33.00 18.68
C ASP A 549 0.41 33.43 17.76
N GLY A 550 -0.41 32.48 17.28
CA GLY A 550 -1.54 32.76 16.40
C GLY A 550 -1.17 33.37 15.06
N LYS A 551 0.09 33.23 14.60
CA LYS A 551 0.54 33.78 13.32
C LYS A 551 0.49 32.74 12.20
N ARG A 552 -0.04 33.16 11.05
CA ARG A 552 -0.04 32.36 9.83
C ARG A 552 1.37 32.23 9.28
N ARG A 553 1.72 31.04 8.80
CA ARG A 553 3.02 30.74 8.21
C ARG A 553 2.83 30.23 6.79
N ALA A 554 2.88 28.92 6.59
CA ALA A 554 2.89 28.30 5.28
C ALA A 554 1.47 28.11 4.72
N GLY A 555 0.42 28.07 5.55
CA GLY A 555 -0.97 27.94 5.07
C GLY A 555 -1.31 26.58 4.45
N GLY A 556 -0.49 25.55 4.67
CA GLY A 556 -0.70 24.18 4.14
C GLY A 556 -1.69 23.33 4.93
N PHE A 557 -2.40 23.93 5.90
CA PHE A 557 -3.31 23.24 6.79
C PHE A 557 -4.62 24.00 6.90
N ALA A 558 -5.72 23.25 7.01
CA ALA A 558 -7.00 23.76 7.44
C ALA A 558 -7.24 23.36 8.90
N SER A 559 -7.72 24.29 9.71
CA SER A 559 -7.86 24.08 11.16
C SER A 559 -9.20 24.59 11.68
N LEU A 560 -9.73 23.91 12.70
CA LEU A 560 -10.94 24.27 13.43
C LEU A 560 -10.71 24.04 14.92
N ARG A 561 -10.97 25.06 15.75
CA ARG A 561 -10.92 24.98 17.20
C ARG A 561 -12.31 25.11 17.82
N THR A 562 -12.66 24.22 18.74
CA THR A 562 -13.94 24.23 19.44
C THR A 562 -13.88 25.03 20.73
N CYS A 563 -15.03 25.50 21.20
CA CYS A 563 -15.20 25.86 22.62
C CYS A 563 -15.21 24.58 23.48
N LEU A 564 -15.33 24.73 24.81
CA LEU A 564 -15.57 23.58 25.69
C LEU A 564 -16.92 22.96 25.37
N THR A 565 -16.91 21.74 24.82
CA THR A 565 -18.12 21.06 24.37
C THR A 565 -18.15 19.58 24.76
N ASN A 566 -19.35 19.01 24.78
CA ASN A 566 -19.57 17.57 24.84
C ASN A 566 -19.83 16.96 23.46
N GLU A 567 -20.11 17.79 22.45
CA GLU A 567 -20.38 17.33 21.10
C GLU A 567 -20.02 18.40 20.07
N PHE A 568 -19.45 17.99 18.94
CA PHE A 568 -19.40 18.83 17.75
C PHE A 568 -19.42 17.97 16.48
N VAL A 569 -19.93 18.54 15.40
CA VAL A 569 -20.12 17.86 14.11
C VAL A 569 -19.62 18.73 12.98
N PHE A 570 -18.82 18.16 12.09
CA PHE A 570 -18.41 18.81 10.84
C PHE A 570 -18.39 17.82 9.69
N ALA A 571 -18.52 18.31 8.47
CA ALA A 571 -18.53 17.50 7.26
C ALA A 571 -17.67 18.12 6.16
N VAL A 572 -17.09 17.26 5.33
CA VAL A 572 -16.52 17.65 4.04
C VAL A 572 -17.43 17.16 2.92
N VAL A 573 -17.84 18.08 2.07
CA VAL A 573 -18.59 17.82 0.84
C VAL A 573 -17.76 18.24 -0.37
N GLY A 574 -17.96 17.63 -1.53
CA GLY A 574 -17.26 18.04 -2.74
C GLY A 574 -18.01 17.77 -4.04
N SER A 575 -17.64 18.49 -5.09
CA SER A 575 -18.11 18.28 -6.45
C SER A 575 -17.00 18.67 -7.42
N MET A 576 -16.72 17.82 -8.41
CA MET A 576 -15.69 18.11 -9.42
C MET A 576 -16.24 18.94 -10.58
N SER A 577 -17.48 18.68 -11.01
CA SER A 577 -18.04 19.25 -12.25
C SER A 577 -19.12 20.30 -12.05
N ASP A 578 -19.67 20.46 -10.84
CA ASP A 578 -20.74 21.43 -10.56
C ASP A 578 -20.58 22.05 -9.16
N ALA A 579 -20.10 23.29 -9.11
CA ALA A 579 -19.93 24.04 -7.87
C ALA A 579 -21.28 24.33 -7.16
N LYS A 580 -22.38 24.48 -7.89
CA LYS A 580 -23.71 24.72 -7.28
C LYS A 580 -24.20 23.49 -6.54
N ARG A 581 -23.94 22.29 -7.07
CA ARG A 581 -24.22 21.04 -6.36
C ARG A 581 -23.45 20.96 -5.04
N ALA A 582 -22.18 21.38 -5.02
CA ALA A 582 -21.40 21.43 -3.77
C ALA A 582 -22.00 22.43 -2.77
N GLU A 583 -22.49 23.59 -3.22
CA GLU A 583 -23.20 24.57 -2.36
C GLU A 583 -24.49 23.98 -1.75
N VAL A 584 -25.29 23.26 -2.55
CA VAL A 584 -26.51 22.60 -2.05
C VAL A 584 -26.17 21.55 -0.99
N LEU A 585 -25.15 20.73 -1.22
CA LEU A 585 -24.67 19.76 -0.23
C LEU A 585 -24.14 20.47 1.02
N ALA A 586 -23.34 21.53 0.87
CA ALA A 586 -22.82 22.31 1.98
C ALA A 586 -23.97 22.85 2.85
N ALA A 587 -24.98 23.46 2.23
CA ALA A 587 -26.17 23.95 2.93
C ALA A 587 -26.93 22.84 3.66
N LYS A 588 -27.10 21.66 3.03
CA LYS A 588 -27.74 20.49 3.66
C LYS A 588 -27.02 20.07 4.93
N TYR A 589 -25.69 19.90 4.87
CA TYR A 589 -24.91 19.42 6.02
C TYR A 589 -24.67 20.50 7.08
N THR A 590 -24.75 21.79 6.75
CA THR A 590 -24.82 22.87 7.76
C THR A 590 -26.10 22.79 8.61
N HIS A 591 -27.21 22.29 8.09
CA HIS A 591 -28.44 22.09 8.87
C HIS A 591 -28.46 20.77 9.68
N GLY A 592 -27.41 19.95 9.54
CA GLY A 592 -27.28 18.65 10.20
C GLY A 592 -27.97 17.52 9.44
N VAL A 593 -27.27 16.39 9.33
CA VAL A 593 -27.80 15.13 8.81
C VAL A 593 -27.54 14.04 9.84
N ASP A 594 -28.58 13.27 10.15
CA ASP A 594 -28.49 12.16 11.09
C ASP A 594 -27.62 11.02 10.54
N ASP A 595 -26.86 10.38 11.45
CA ASP A 595 -25.92 9.32 11.14
C ASP A 595 -26.63 8.10 10.48
N ALA A 596 -27.84 7.75 10.93
CA ALA A 596 -28.61 6.66 10.34
C ALA A 596 -29.11 7.02 8.94
N ALA A 597 -29.46 8.29 8.69
CA ALA A 597 -29.85 8.76 7.37
C ALA A 597 -28.70 8.66 6.37
N MET A 598 -27.46 9.00 6.78
CA MET A 598 -26.27 8.83 5.94
C MET A 598 -26.00 7.35 5.59
N LEU A 599 -26.20 6.45 6.55
CA LEU A 599 -25.93 5.03 6.39
C LEU A 599 -27.05 4.26 5.67
N ALA A 600 -28.29 4.74 5.67
CA ALA A 600 -29.46 4.04 5.12
C ALA A 600 -29.27 3.59 3.66
N HIS A 601 -28.59 4.39 2.84
CA HIS A 601 -28.28 4.05 1.45
C HIS A 601 -27.14 3.03 1.32
N SER A 602 -26.12 3.11 2.19
CA SER A 602 -24.97 2.20 2.17
C SER A 602 -25.38 0.75 2.45
N VAL A 603 -26.30 0.57 3.40
CA VAL A 603 -26.94 -0.69 3.78
C VAL A 603 -27.59 -1.36 2.56
N ARG A 604 -28.36 -0.61 1.77
CA ARG A 604 -28.98 -1.12 0.53
C ARG A 604 -27.94 -1.40 -0.56
N TYR A 605 -26.95 -0.52 -0.71
CA TYR A 605 -25.88 -0.68 -1.68
C TYR A 605 -25.10 -1.97 -1.46
N TRP A 606 -24.57 -2.19 -0.25
CA TRP A 606 -23.80 -3.40 0.04
C TRP A 606 -24.65 -4.65 -0.02
N ARG A 607 -25.92 -4.60 0.42
CA ARG A 607 -26.86 -5.71 0.23
C ARG A 607 -27.06 -6.04 -1.25
N ASN A 608 -27.13 -5.04 -2.11
CA ASN A 608 -27.20 -5.25 -3.56
C ASN A 608 -25.90 -5.84 -4.10
N VAL A 609 -24.74 -5.28 -3.75
CA VAL A 609 -23.41 -5.80 -4.16
C VAL A 609 -23.27 -7.26 -3.78
N THR A 610 -23.53 -7.64 -2.52
CA THR A 610 -23.37 -9.02 -2.04
C THR A 610 -24.57 -9.92 -2.38
N ARG A 611 -25.59 -9.40 -3.06
CA ARG A 611 -26.90 -10.03 -3.27
C ARG A 611 -27.58 -10.52 -1.99
N GLY A 612 -27.20 -9.99 -0.83
CA GLY A 612 -27.65 -10.44 0.49
C GLY A 612 -27.30 -11.91 0.81
N ILE A 613 -26.33 -12.50 0.11
CA ILE A 613 -25.91 -13.89 0.32
C ILE A 613 -25.40 -14.07 1.75
N ARG A 614 -25.80 -15.18 2.38
CA ARG A 614 -25.28 -15.62 3.68
C ARG A 614 -24.83 -17.06 3.61
N ILE A 615 -23.68 -17.35 4.21
CA ILE A 615 -23.13 -18.70 4.28
C ILE A 615 -23.47 -19.26 5.66
N LYS A 616 -24.09 -20.43 5.68
CA LYS A 616 -24.55 -21.09 6.90
C LYS A 616 -24.13 -22.54 6.88
N SER A 617 -23.83 -23.09 8.05
CA SER A 617 -23.66 -24.53 8.23
C SER A 617 -24.72 -25.04 9.20
N SER A 618 -25.18 -26.27 9.01
CA SER A 618 -26.08 -26.94 9.96
C SER A 618 -25.35 -27.47 11.20
N SER A 619 -24.01 -27.49 11.18
CA SER A 619 -23.14 -27.73 12.34
C SER A 619 -22.41 -26.45 12.72
N ALA A 620 -21.94 -26.36 13.97
CA ALA A 620 -21.02 -25.30 14.37
C ALA A 620 -19.69 -25.51 13.63
N ASP A 621 -19.48 -24.74 12.56
CA ASP A 621 -18.32 -24.80 11.68
C ASP A 621 -17.67 -23.41 11.66
N ALA A 622 -16.54 -23.29 12.36
CA ALA A 622 -15.81 -22.05 12.52
C ALA A 622 -15.31 -21.48 11.19
N ASP A 623 -14.93 -22.36 10.24
CA ASP A 623 -14.48 -21.93 8.92
C ASP A 623 -15.66 -21.31 8.15
N ALA A 624 -16.81 -21.97 8.14
CA ALA A 624 -18.01 -21.47 7.47
C ALA A 624 -18.45 -20.11 8.07
N GLU A 625 -18.38 -19.97 9.39
CA GLU A 625 -18.67 -18.71 10.08
C GLU A 625 -17.66 -17.61 9.76
N ALA A 626 -16.37 -17.95 9.64
CA ALA A 626 -15.33 -17.03 9.22
C ALA A 626 -15.54 -16.55 7.78
N ILE A 627 -15.92 -17.45 6.85
CA ILE A 627 -16.24 -17.08 5.47
C ILE A 627 -17.51 -16.20 5.43
N ASP A 628 -18.60 -16.55 6.13
CA ASP A 628 -19.83 -15.74 6.19
C ASP A 628 -19.54 -14.33 6.71
N THR A 629 -18.67 -14.23 7.72
CA THR A 629 -18.26 -12.96 8.31
C THR A 629 -17.41 -12.14 7.33
N MET A 630 -16.49 -12.79 6.60
CA MET A 630 -15.53 -12.12 5.72
C MET A 630 -16.11 -11.78 4.33
N PHE A 631 -17.16 -12.48 3.87
CA PHE A 631 -17.79 -12.28 2.56
C PHE A 631 -18.09 -10.80 2.20
N PRO A 632 -18.80 -10.01 3.05
CA PRO A 632 -19.05 -8.60 2.76
C PRO A 632 -17.78 -7.74 2.74
N TRP A 633 -16.76 -8.09 3.53
CA TRP A 633 -15.48 -7.38 3.55
C TRP A 633 -14.67 -7.64 2.28
N LEU A 634 -14.70 -8.87 1.74
CA LEU A 634 -14.09 -9.19 0.45
C LEU A 634 -14.80 -8.47 -0.69
N ALA A 635 -16.14 -8.43 -0.67
CA ALA A 635 -16.92 -7.68 -1.64
C ALA A 635 -16.58 -6.18 -1.58
N HIS A 636 -16.47 -5.63 -0.37
CA HIS A 636 -16.00 -4.25 -0.16
C HIS A 636 -14.60 -4.03 -0.75
N ASN A 637 -13.63 -4.88 -0.44
CA ASN A 637 -12.26 -4.76 -0.97
C ASN A 637 -12.22 -4.86 -2.51
N ALA A 638 -13.02 -5.73 -3.12
CA ALA A 638 -13.11 -5.85 -4.57
C ALA A 638 -13.77 -4.62 -5.23
N ILE A 639 -14.82 -4.05 -4.62
CA ILE A 639 -15.46 -2.82 -5.11
C ILE A 639 -14.55 -1.61 -4.93
N VAL A 640 -13.76 -1.53 -3.87
CA VAL A 640 -12.73 -0.50 -3.70
C VAL A 640 -11.69 -0.61 -4.82
N HIS A 641 -11.18 -1.82 -5.08
CA HIS A 641 -10.26 -2.09 -6.19
C HIS A 641 -10.83 -1.64 -7.55
N LEU A 642 -12.14 -1.81 -7.77
CA LEU A 642 -12.81 -1.39 -9.02
C LEU A 642 -13.09 0.12 -9.08
N THR A 643 -13.69 0.70 -8.03
CA THR A 643 -14.35 2.01 -8.11
C THR A 643 -13.48 3.17 -7.65
N VAL A 644 -12.55 2.92 -6.73
CA VAL A 644 -11.64 3.91 -6.15
C VAL A 644 -10.25 3.26 -5.99
N PRO A 645 -9.58 2.91 -7.10
CA PRO A 645 -8.43 2.00 -7.12
C PRO A 645 -7.24 2.54 -6.32
N HIS A 646 -7.14 2.12 -5.06
CA HIS A 646 -5.98 2.24 -4.17
C HIS A 646 -6.18 1.31 -2.95
N GLY A 647 -5.11 1.10 -2.18
CA GLY A 647 -5.09 0.28 -0.98
C GLY A 647 -4.46 0.99 0.21
N LEU A 648 -4.26 0.25 1.30
CA LEU A 648 -3.70 0.80 2.53
C LEU A 648 -2.20 1.13 2.39
N GLU A 649 -1.43 0.20 1.81
CA GLU A 649 -0.01 0.42 1.48
C GLU A 649 0.18 0.97 0.06
N GLN A 650 -0.68 0.60 -0.88
CA GLN A 650 -0.64 1.06 -2.27
C GLN A 650 -1.60 2.24 -2.47
N TYR A 651 -1.27 3.39 -1.90
CA TYR A 651 -2.16 4.55 -1.91
C TYR A 651 -2.21 5.27 -3.29
N MET A 652 -1.13 5.26 -4.08
CA MET A 652 -1.14 5.77 -5.46
C MET A 652 -1.62 4.70 -6.44
N GLY A 653 -2.75 4.96 -7.09
CA GLY A 653 -3.40 4.07 -8.06
C GLY A 653 -4.17 4.86 -9.10
N ALA A 654 -5.47 5.11 -8.86
CA ALA A 654 -6.43 5.82 -9.73
C ALA A 654 -6.74 5.18 -11.09
N ALA A 655 -5.77 4.51 -11.70
CA ALA A 655 -5.91 3.80 -12.96
C ALA A 655 -6.54 2.41 -12.78
N TRP A 656 -7.10 1.89 -13.87
CA TRP A 656 -7.36 0.47 -14.03
C TRP A 656 -6.16 -0.19 -14.68
N GLY A 657 -5.59 -1.20 -14.01
CA GLY A 657 -4.74 -2.17 -14.68
C GLY A 657 -5.58 -3.02 -15.62
N THR A 658 -5.18 -3.14 -16.89
CA THR A 658 -5.98 -3.83 -17.92
C THR A 658 -6.23 -5.28 -17.52
N ARG A 659 -5.20 -5.99 -17.02
CA ARG A 659 -5.36 -7.35 -16.50
C ARG A 659 -6.19 -7.41 -15.23
N ASP A 660 -6.08 -6.39 -14.38
CA ASP A 660 -6.64 -6.40 -13.02
C ASP A 660 -8.16 -6.25 -13.09
N VAL A 661 -8.65 -5.34 -13.93
CA VAL A 661 -10.09 -5.14 -14.13
C VAL A 661 -10.75 -6.34 -14.84
N CYS A 662 -10.01 -7.05 -15.70
CA CYS A 662 -10.45 -8.30 -16.34
C CYS A 662 -10.54 -9.50 -15.39
N GLN A 663 -10.03 -9.36 -14.16
CA GLN A 663 -9.98 -10.45 -13.18
C GLN A 663 -10.89 -10.16 -12.00
N GLY A 664 -10.38 -9.58 -10.91
CA GLY A 664 -11.11 -9.46 -9.65
C GLY A 664 -12.49 -8.82 -9.82
N PRO A 665 -12.60 -7.63 -10.46
CA PRO A 665 -13.88 -7.00 -10.71
C PRO A 665 -14.81 -7.81 -11.62
N MET A 666 -14.31 -8.28 -12.78
CA MET A 666 -15.12 -9.06 -13.72
C MET A 666 -15.67 -10.33 -13.08
N GLU A 667 -14.82 -11.10 -12.39
CA GLU A 667 -15.20 -12.36 -11.77
C GLU A 667 -16.12 -12.16 -10.57
N LEU A 668 -15.93 -11.10 -9.77
CA LEU A 668 -16.88 -10.71 -8.72
C LEU A 668 -18.27 -10.44 -9.31
N LEU A 669 -18.33 -9.53 -10.30
CA LEU A 669 -19.58 -9.06 -10.86
C LEU A 669 -20.35 -10.21 -11.50
N LEU A 670 -19.70 -11.05 -12.30
CA LEU A 670 -20.35 -12.19 -12.94
C LEU A 670 -20.80 -13.27 -11.94
N SER A 671 -20.02 -13.52 -10.88
CA SER A 671 -20.38 -14.50 -9.83
C SER A 671 -21.60 -14.06 -9.03
N LEU A 672 -21.80 -12.75 -8.89
CA LEU A 672 -22.94 -12.15 -8.19
C LEU A 672 -24.00 -11.61 -9.15
N GLU A 673 -23.92 -11.97 -10.44
CA GLU A 673 -24.89 -11.65 -11.49
C GLU A 673 -25.12 -10.15 -11.69
N HIS A 674 -24.07 -9.32 -11.58
CA HIS A 674 -24.07 -7.89 -11.91
C HIS A 674 -23.67 -7.67 -13.38
N ASP A 675 -24.44 -8.25 -14.29
CA ASP A 675 -24.06 -8.39 -15.70
C ASP A 675 -23.92 -7.08 -16.46
N GLU A 676 -24.79 -6.10 -16.18
CA GLU A 676 -24.71 -4.79 -16.82
C GLU A 676 -23.41 -4.05 -16.48
N ALA A 677 -22.94 -4.17 -15.23
CA ALA A 677 -21.67 -3.60 -14.82
C ALA A 677 -20.49 -4.32 -15.50
N ALA A 678 -20.55 -5.65 -15.61
CA ALA A 678 -19.55 -6.43 -16.34
C ALA A 678 -19.50 -6.05 -17.84
N LYS A 679 -20.67 -5.92 -18.49
CA LYS A 679 -20.79 -5.49 -19.89
C LYS A 679 -20.21 -4.09 -20.10
N ALA A 680 -20.50 -3.16 -19.20
CA ALA A 680 -19.96 -1.80 -19.24
C ALA A 680 -18.44 -1.76 -19.07
N ILE A 681 -17.86 -2.60 -18.19
CA ILE A 681 -16.40 -2.76 -18.09
C ILE A 681 -15.80 -3.21 -19.42
N LEU A 682 -16.39 -4.20 -20.09
CA LEU A 682 -15.90 -4.66 -21.40
C LEU A 682 -15.91 -3.55 -22.44
N ARG A 683 -17.00 -2.76 -22.52
CA ARG A 683 -17.06 -1.60 -23.43
C ARG A 683 -15.92 -0.62 -23.17
N ILE A 684 -15.62 -0.32 -21.91
CA ILE A 684 -14.55 0.60 -21.54
C ILE A 684 -13.17 0.03 -21.92
N ILE A 685 -12.94 -1.27 -21.66
CA ILE A 685 -11.68 -1.95 -21.96
C ILE A 685 -11.45 -2.02 -23.46
N PHE A 686 -12.42 -2.48 -24.25
CA PHE A 686 -12.29 -2.55 -25.70
C PHE A 686 -12.09 -1.17 -26.33
N ALA A 687 -12.65 -0.11 -25.72
CA ALA A 687 -12.39 1.26 -26.12
C ALA A 687 -10.97 1.76 -25.85
N GLN A 688 -10.14 1.00 -25.12
CA GLN A 688 -8.72 1.28 -24.93
C GLN A 688 -7.80 0.50 -25.87
N GLN A 689 -8.33 -0.38 -26.73
CA GLN A 689 -7.50 -1.11 -27.68
C GLN A 689 -6.91 -0.16 -28.70
N TYR A 690 -5.59 -0.23 -28.91
CA TYR A 690 -4.90 0.59 -29.89
C TYR A 690 -5.28 0.19 -31.32
N GLU A 691 -5.67 1.17 -32.14
CA GLU A 691 -6.22 0.96 -33.49
C GLU A 691 -5.25 0.17 -34.41
N LYS A 692 -3.98 0.58 -34.46
CA LYS A 692 -2.97 -0.02 -35.34
C LYS A 692 -2.18 -1.13 -34.66
N ARG A 693 -1.86 -0.97 -33.37
CA ARG A 693 -1.10 -1.98 -32.62
C ARG A 693 -1.91 -3.20 -32.23
N GLY A 694 -3.24 -3.07 -32.10
CA GLY A 694 -4.14 -4.15 -31.73
C GLY A 694 -4.03 -4.66 -30.28
N ASP A 695 -3.20 -4.03 -29.44
CA ASP A 695 -3.00 -4.37 -28.03
C ASP A 695 -3.51 -3.26 -27.09
N TRP A 696 -3.25 -3.41 -25.79
CA TRP A 696 -3.72 -2.50 -24.73
C TRP A 696 -2.56 -1.89 -23.96
N PRO A 697 -2.77 -0.75 -23.29
CA PRO A 697 -1.86 -0.28 -22.24
C PRO A 697 -1.82 -1.26 -21.05
N GLN A 698 -0.74 -1.20 -20.27
CA GLN A 698 -0.59 -1.96 -19.02
C GLN A 698 -1.67 -1.56 -18.01
N TRP A 699 -1.85 -0.26 -17.86
CA TRP A 699 -2.90 0.40 -17.08
C TRP A 699 -3.28 1.72 -17.74
N PHE A 700 -4.50 2.18 -17.50
CA PHE A 700 -5.01 3.44 -18.03
C PHE A 700 -5.91 4.15 -17.01
N MET A 701 -5.83 5.48 -16.97
CA MET A 701 -6.83 6.27 -16.26
C MET A 701 -8.09 6.43 -17.12
N LEU A 702 -9.24 6.61 -16.47
CA LEU A 702 -10.49 6.91 -17.16
C LEU A 702 -10.51 8.38 -17.62
N GLU A 703 -11.42 8.69 -18.55
CA GLU A 703 -11.69 10.08 -18.93
C GLU A 703 -11.99 10.92 -17.69
N PRO A 704 -11.55 12.19 -17.62
CA PRO A 704 -10.80 12.96 -18.63
C PRO A 704 -9.27 12.80 -18.55
N TYR A 705 -8.76 11.83 -17.79
CA TYR A 705 -7.32 11.59 -17.58
C TYR A 705 -6.75 10.47 -18.47
N SER A 706 -7.46 10.02 -19.50
CA SER A 706 -7.08 8.88 -20.35
C SER A 706 -5.72 8.99 -21.06
N ALA A 707 -5.18 10.20 -21.19
CA ALA A 707 -3.82 10.42 -21.67
C ALA A 707 -2.73 9.92 -20.69
N VAL A 708 -3.07 9.71 -19.42
CA VAL A 708 -2.18 9.16 -18.39
C VAL A 708 -2.36 7.64 -18.37
N GLN A 709 -1.42 6.94 -19.00
CA GLN A 709 -1.39 5.49 -19.11
C GLN A 709 0.03 4.98 -19.35
N ASP A 710 0.27 3.71 -19.08
CA ASP A 710 1.49 3.03 -19.50
C ASP A 710 1.25 2.27 -20.81
N ARG A 711 1.86 2.77 -21.88
CA ARG A 711 1.68 2.30 -23.26
C ARG A 711 2.41 0.97 -23.53
N GLN A 712 3.33 0.56 -22.66
CA GLN A 712 4.10 -0.67 -22.79
C GLN A 712 3.55 -1.70 -21.83
N ALA A 713 2.81 -2.66 -22.37
CA ALA A 713 2.22 -3.72 -21.58
C ALA A 713 3.07 -5.00 -21.60
N HIS A 714 2.91 -5.81 -20.56
CA HIS A 714 3.39 -7.19 -20.55
C HIS A 714 2.71 -8.02 -21.65
N GLY A 715 3.37 -9.11 -22.05
CA GLY A 715 2.90 -9.95 -23.16
C GLY A 715 1.55 -10.62 -22.90
N ASP A 716 1.19 -10.85 -21.64
CA ASP A 716 -0.09 -11.45 -21.24
C ASP A 716 -1.27 -10.49 -21.30
N VAL A 717 -1.03 -9.18 -21.19
CA VAL A 717 -2.09 -8.14 -21.11
C VAL A 717 -3.06 -8.21 -22.29
N ILE A 718 -2.56 -8.55 -23.48
CA ILE A 718 -3.38 -8.68 -24.70
C ILE A 718 -4.43 -9.80 -24.59
N ILE A 719 -4.24 -10.79 -23.71
CA ILE A 719 -5.13 -11.97 -23.61
C ILE A 719 -6.30 -11.71 -22.65
N TRP A 720 -6.11 -10.87 -21.63
CA TRP A 720 -7.11 -10.67 -20.57
C TRP A 720 -8.45 -10.09 -21.05
N PRO A 721 -8.50 -9.12 -21.99
CA PRO A 721 -9.77 -8.67 -22.58
C PRO A 721 -10.55 -9.80 -23.27
N LEU A 722 -9.85 -10.73 -23.93
CA LEU A 722 -10.47 -11.92 -24.53
C LEU A 722 -11.00 -12.88 -23.47
N LYS A 723 -10.25 -13.12 -22.38
CA LYS A 723 -10.74 -13.91 -21.24
C LYS A 723 -12.01 -13.31 -20.65
N ALA A 724 -12.00 -12.02 -20.36
CA ALA A 724 -13.13 -11.32 -19.77
C ALA A 724 -14.37 -11.33 -20.69
N LEU A 725 -14.16 -11.20 -22.00
CA LEU A 725 -15.22 -11.37 -23.00
C LEU A 725 -15.80 -12.79 -22.96
N CYS A 726 -14.95 -13.82 -22.91
CA CYS A 726 -15.41 -15.21 -22.81
C CYS A 726 -16.18 -15.45 -21.52
N ASP A 727 -15.68 -14.96 -20.37
CA ASP A 727 -16.35 -15.05 -19.07
C ASP A 727 -17.75 -14.44 -19.13
N TYR A 728 -17.90 -13.25 -19.72
CA TYR A 728 -19.18 -12.57 -19.86
C TYR A 728 -20.15 -13.32 -20.77
N LEU A 729 -19.70 -13.76 -21.96
CA LEU A 729 -20.55 -14.45 -22.92
C LEU A 729 -20.98 -15.83 -22.42
N GLU A 730 -20.10 -16.54 -21.73
CA GLU A 730 -20.45 -17.80 -21.06
C GLU A 730 -21.38 -17.56 -19.86
N ALA A 731 -21.23 -16.49 -19.09
CA ALA A 731 -22.13 -16.22 -17.98
C ALA A 731 -23.53 -15.81 -18.45
N THR A 732 -23.65 -14.99 -19.50
CA THR A 732 -24.91 -14.33 -19.88
C THR A 732 -25.59 -14.95 -21.10
N GLY A 733 -24.84 -15.56 -22.02
CA GLY A 733 -25.36 -15.95 -23.33
C GLY A 733 -25.61 -14.77 -24.28
N ASP A 734 -25.17 -13.55 -23.94
CA ASP A 734 -25.36 -12.35 -24.77
C ASP A 734 -24.39 -12.30 -25.97
N PHE A 735 -24.58 -13.22 -26.93
CA PHE A 735 -23.78 -13.25 -28.15
C PHE A 735 -23.91 -11.97 -29.00
N GLY A 736 -24.99 -11.20 -28.81
CA GLY A 736 -25.19 -9.91 -29.48
C GLY A 736 -24.11 -8.88 -29.12
N PHE A 737 -23.44 -9.04 -27.97
CA PHE A 737 -22.32 -8.18 -27.60
C PHE A 737 -21.16 -8.22 -28.61
N LEU A 738 -20.98 -9.32 -29.35
CA LEU A 738 -19.97 -9.41 -30.41
C LEU A 738 -20.21 -8.42 -31.56
N ASP A 739 -21.44 -7.94 -31.71
CA ASP A 739 -21.89 -7.02 -32.76
C ASP A 739 -22.08 -5.58 -32.24
N GLU A 740 -21.71 -5.30 -30.98
CA GLU A 740 -21.74 -3.93 -30.48
C GLU A 740 -20.56 -3.11 -31.04
N PRO A 741 -20.80 -1.88 -31.52
CA PRO A 741 -19.74 -1.00 -32.01
C PRO A 741 -19.03 -0.30 -30.84
N VAL A 742 -17.70 -0.39 -30.82
CA VAL A 742 -16.82 0.31 -29.87
C VAL A 742 -15.71 1.04 -30.63
N ALA A 743 -15.31 2.21 -30.14
CA ALA A 743 -14.22 2.98 -30.72
C ALA A 743 -12.85 2.37 -30.38
N TRP A 744 -11.82 2.73 -31.12
CA TRP A 744 -10.43 2.39 -30.79
C TRP A 744 -9.76 3.53 -30.04
N ARG A 745 -8.58 3.27 -29.52
CA ARG A 745 -7.67 4.28 -28.96
C ARG A 745 -6.58 4.59 -29.98
N ARG A 746 -6.40 5.87 -30.30
CA ARG A 746 -5.32 6.30 -31.19
C ARG A 746 -3.98 6.28 -30.48
N GLU A 747 -2.93 5.84 -31.17
CA GLU A 747 -1.58 5.81 -30.59
C GLU A 747 -0.87 7.16 -30.60
N ASP A 748 -1.24 8.08 -31.49
CA ASP A 748 -0.55 9.36 -31.64
C ASP A 748 -0.94 10.36 -30.55
N ASN A 749 -2.23 10.45 -30.22
CA ASN A 749 -2.75 11.42 -29.25
C ASN A 749 -3.54 10.80 -28.09
N LEU A 750 -3.73 9.48 -28.07
CA LEU A 750 -4.49 8.77 -27.04
C LEU A 750 -5.96 9.19 -26.94
N GLU A 751 -6.53 9.78 -27.99
CA GLU A 751 -7.98 10.04 -28.06
C GLU A 751 -8.72 8.82 -28.63
N LYS A 752 -10.03 8.78 -28.42
CA LYS A 752 -10.89 7.79 -29.07
C LYS A 752 -10.98 8.08 -30.56
N THR A 753 -11.04 7.05 -31.40
CA THR A 753 -11.31 7.21 -32.83
C THR A 753 -12.74 7.74 -33.05
N ALA A 754 -12.93 8.49 -34.14
CA ALA A 754 -14.25 8.99 -34.53
C ALA A 754 -15.19 7.90 -35.06
N HIS A 755 -14.62 6.80 -35.57
CA HIS A 755 -15.37 5.62 -36.01
C HIS A 755 -15.30 4.52 -34.93
N ALA A 756 -16.20 3.55 -35.03
CA ALA A 756 -16.30 2.40 -34.15
C ALA A 756 -16.45 1.12 -34.97
N ASN A 757 -15.93 0.00 -34.45
CA ASN A 757 -16.06 -1.33 -35.05
C ASN A 757 -16.67 -2.32 -34.07
N LEU A 758 -17.15 -3.44 -34.59
CA LEU A 758 -17.76 -4.49 -33.78
C LEU A 758 -16.72 -5.07 -32.81
N ILE A 759 -17.15 -5.48 -31.61
CA ILE A 759 -16.29 -6.23 -30.68
C ILE A 759 -15.62 -7.43 -31.37
N ALA A 760 -16.30 -8.12 -32.27
CA ALA A 760 -15.70 -9.21 -33.05
C ALA A 760 -14.48 -8.75 -33.89
N THR A 761 -14.52 -7.54 -34.46
CA THR A 761 -13.39 -6.96 -35.22
C THR A 761 -12.21 -6.61 -34.31
N HIS A 762 -12.50 -6.12 -33.10
CA HIS A 762 -11.49 -5.92 -32.05
C HIS A 762 -10.78 -7.23 -31.68
N VAL A 763 -11.55 -8.32 -31.54
CA VAL A 763 -11.01 -9.67 -31.26
C VAL A 763 -10.22 -10.23 -32.45
N ASP A 764 -10.70 -10.06 -33.69
CA ASP A 764 -9.94 -10.47 -34.88
C ASP A 764 -8.57 -9.78 -34.92
N THR A 765 -8.54 -8.49 -34.60
CA THR A 765 -7.31 -7.68 -34.56
C THR A 765 -6.36 -8.12 -33.45
N LEU A 766 -6.91 -8.45 -32.27
CA LEU A 766 -6.17 -9.06 -31.16
C LEU A 766 -5.51 -10.37 -31.62
N ILE A 767 -6.27 -11.29 -32.22
CA ILE A 767 -5.76 -12.60 -32.64
C ILE A 767 -4.71 -12.45 -33.75
N ALA A 768 -4.92 -11.54 -34.70
CA ALA A 768 -3.92 -11.22 -35.73
C ALA A 768 -2.62 -10.70 -35.11
N THR A 769 -2.71 -9.80 -34.13
CA THR A 769 -1.57 -9.25 -33.39
C THR A 769 -0.83 -10.34 -32.62
N VAL A 770 -1.55 -11.25 -31.97
CA VAL A 770 -0.98 -12.41 -31.28
C VAL A 770 -0.22 -13.32 -32.25
N ARG A 771 -0.77 -13.61 -33.43
CA ARG A 771 -0.10 -14.45 -34.46
C ARG A 771 1.20 -13.82 -34.96
N GLN A 772 1.23 -12.50 -35.10
CA GLN A 772 2.45 -11.78 -35.44
C GLN A 772 3.52 -11.91 -34.35
N ARG A 773 3.12 -12.13 -33.09
CA ARG A 773 4.00 -12.28 -31.92
C ARG A 773 4.42 -13.74 -31.65
N PHE A 774 4.15 -14.69 -32.53
CA PHE A 774 4.68 -16.04 -32.35
C PHE A 774 6.20 -16.11 -32.59
N ILE A 775 6.85 -17.08 -31.95
CA ILE A 775 8.20 -17.52 -32.35
C ILE A 775 8.09 -18.12 -33.75
N ALA A 776 8.96 -17.70 -34.66
CA ALA A 776 8.94 -18.12 -36.06
C ALA A 776 8.95 -19.66 -36.17
N GLY A 777 8.02 -20.20 -36.97
CA GLY A 777 7.87 -21.66 -37.14
C GLY A 777 7.07 -22.37 -36.05
N THR A 778 6.50 -21.63 -35.08
CA THR A 778 5.67 -22.18 -34.00
C THR A 778 4.39 -21.37 -33.82
N CYS A 779 3.50 -21.85 -32.95
CA CYS A 779 2.32 -21.17 -32.42
C CYS A 779 2.53 -20.71 -30.97
N LEU A 780 3.77 -20.52 -30.53
CA LEU A 780 4.11 -20.07 -29.17
C LEU A 780 4.27 -18.56 -29.14
N ILE A 781 3.44 -17.87 -28.35
CA ILE A 781 3.52 -16.41 -28.19
C ILE A 781 4.78 -16.00 -27.43
N ARG A 782 5.50 -15.04 -28.00
CA ARG A 782 6.66 -14.39 -27.39
C ARG A 782 6.30 -13.76 -26.05
N TYR A 783 7.25 -13.79 -25.13
CA TYR A 783 7.10 -13.26 -23.78
C TYR A 783 6.85 -11.76 -23.76
N GLY A 784 7.44 -11.01 -24.70
CA GLY A 784 7.39 -9.56 -24.69
C GLY A 784 8.05 -9.01 -23.43
N SER A 785 7.45 -7.99 -22.83
CA SER A 785 8.02 -7.30 -21.66
C SER A 785 7.75 -7.98 -20.31
N GLY A 786 7.06 -9.12 -20.27
CA GLY A 786 6.71 -9.82 -19.02
C GLY A 786 5.44 -10.67 -19.13
N ASP A 787 5.07 -11.35 -18.05
CA ASP A 787 3.76 -11.99 -17.85
C ASP A 787 3.10 -11.51 -16.54
N TRP A 788 2.21 -12.33 -15.95
CA TRP A 788 1.54 -12.01 -14.69
C TRP A 788 2.52 -11.86 -13.52
N ASN A 789 3.62 -12.62 -13.49
CA ASN A 789 4.63 -12.42 -12.46
C ASN A 789 5.51 -11.25 -12.86
N ASP A 790 5.03 -10.11 -12.45
CA ASP A 790 5.60 -8.79 -12.57
C ASP A 790 7.09 -8.73 -12.14
N SER A 791 7.56 -9.64 -11.27
CA SER A 791 8.96 -9.70 -10.84
C SER A 791 9.92 -10.38 -11.83
N LEU A 792 9.42 -11.16 -12.78
CA LEU A 792 10.20 -11.99 -13.71
C LEU A 792 10.35 -11.36 -15.10
N GLN A 793 10.25 -10.04 -15.20
CA GLN A 793 10.59 -9.33 -16.43
C GLN A 793 12.05 -9.63 -16.82
N PRO A 794 12.36 -9.86 -18.11
CA PRO A 794 13.71 -10.22 -18.50
C PRO A 794 14.62 -8.98 -18.49
N VAL A 795 15.86 -9.16 -18.02
CA VAL A 795 16.87 -8.09 -18.05
C VAL A 795 17.32 -7.81 -19.48
N ASN A 796 17.63 -8.88 -20.23
CA ASN A 796 18.07 -8.75 -21.62
C ASN A 796 16.89 -8.38 -22.54
N PRO A 797 16.93 -7.24 -23.24
CA PRO A 797 15.87 -6.84 -24.16
C PRO A 797 15.63 -7.85 -25.29
N SER A 798 16.65 -8.59 -25.74
CA SER A 798 16.46 -9.59 -26.80
C SER A 798 15.61 -10.78 -26.34
N ALA A 799 15.54 -11.06 -25.04
CA ALA A 799 14.69 -12.12 -24.50
C ALA A 799 13.20 -11.80 -24.73
N ARG A 800 12.81 -10.53 -24.90
CA ARG A 800 11.43 -10.16 -25.25
C ARG A 800 10.93 -10.85 -26.53
N ASP A 801 11.84 -11.06 -27.47
CA ASP A 801 11.54 -11.65 -28.78
C ASP A 801 11.79 -13.15 -28.87
N TRP A 802 12.51 -13.75 -27.93
CA TRP A 802 12.94 -15.14 -28.02
C TRP A 802 12.56 -16.00 -26.80
N MET A 803 12.06 -15.39 -25.74
CA MET A 803 11.53 -16.10 -24.58
C MET A 803 10.04 -16.38 -24.76
N VAL A 804 9.57 -17.46 -24.18
CA VAL A 804 8.16 -17.87 -24.14
C VAL A 804 7.81 -18.24 -22.70
N SER A 805 6.73 -17.66 -22.17
CA SER A 805 6.14 -18.07 -20.89
C SER A 805 5.15 -19.20 -21.14
N SER A 806 5.39 -20.38 -20.55
CA SER A 806 4.47 -21.51 -20.65
C SER A 806 3.09 -21.15 -20.09
N TRP A 807 3.04 -20.31 -19.05
CA TRP A 807 1.77 -19.82 -18.50
C TRP A 807 1.00 -18.96 -19.51
N THR A 808 1.66 -18.02 -20.20
CA THR A 808 1.02 -17.16 -21.21
C THR A 808 0.46 -17.98 -22.38
N VAL A 809 1.20 -19.00 -22.83
CA VAL A 809 0.71 -19.92 -23.88
C VAL A 809 -0.52 -20.69 -23.40
N ALA A 810 -0.48 -21.24 -22.18
CA ALA A 810 -1.61 -21.98 -21.62
C ALA A 810 -2.86 -21.10 -21.43
N LEU A 811 -2.68 -19.83 -21.03
CA LEU A 811 -3.77 -18.86 -20.93
C LEU A 811 -4.40 -18.57 -22.30
N LEU A 812 -3.57 -18.32 -23.31
CA LEU A 812 -4.04 -18.06 -24.68
C LEU A 812 -4.77 -19.26 -25.27
N TYR A 813 -4.22 -20.47 -25.12
CA TYR A 813 -4.85 -21.71 -25.55
C TYR A 813 -6.27 -21.84 -24.97
N GLN A 814 -6.41 -21.64 -23.65
CA GLN A 814 -7.71 -21.71 -22.99
C GLN A 814 -8.71 -20.73 -23.63
N GLN A 815 -8.30 -19.48 -23.85
CA GLN A 815 -9.22 -18.48 -24.40
C GLN A 815 -9.58 -18.75 -25.86
N LEU A 816 -8.65 -19.26 -26.68
CA LEU A 816 -8.95 -19.65 -28.06
C LEU A 816 -9.99 -20.79 -28.13
N ARG A 817 -9.88 -21.79 -27.23
CA ARG A 817 -10.85 -22.88 -27.12
C ARG A 817 -12.22 -22.38 -26.71
N ARG A 818 -12.29 -21.51 -25.70
CA ARG A 818 -13.54 -20.90 -25.22
C ARG A 818 -14.19 -20.03 -26.29
N TYR A 819 -13.39 -19.19 -26.94
CA TYR A 819 -13.88 -18.31 -28.00
C TYR A 819 -14.36 -19.10 -29.23
N SER A 820 -13.70 -20.20 -29.59
CA SER A 820 -14.18 -21.13 -30.62
C SER A 820 -15.60 -21.63 -30.34
N GLU A 821 -15.88 -22.04 -29.09
CA GLU A 821 -17.22 -22.50 -28.71
C GLU A 821 -18.26 -21.36 -28.75
N ILE A 822 -17.89 -20.16 -28.31
CA ILE A 822 -18.73 -18.96 -28.43
C ILE A 822 -19.03 -18.64 -29.92
N LEU A 823 -18.04 -18.73 -30.80
CA LEU A 823 -18.22 -18.52 -32.23
C LEU A 823 -19.16 -19.57 -32.84
N ARG A 824 -19.03 -20.84 -32.44
CA ARG A 824 -19.93 -21.92 -32.88
C ARG A 824 -21.38 -21.65 -32.46
N ARG A 825 -21.59 -21.25 -31.21
CA ARG A 825 -22.93 -20.92 -30.67
C ARG A 825 -23.54 -19.66 -31.27
N SER A 826 -22.72 -18.71 -31.69
CA SER A 826 -23.16 -17.51 -32.41
C SER A 826 -23.29 -17.71 -33.93
N GLY A 827 -23.15 -18.94 -34.43
CA GLY A 827 -23.33 -19.28 -35.85
C GLY A 827 -22.13 -18.94 -36.75
N ARG A 828 -20.97 -18.59 -36.18
CA ARG A 828 -19.73 -18.19 -36.87
C ARG A 828 -18.78 -19.39 -37.04
N PHE A 829 -19.24 -20.44 -37.71
CA PHE A 829 -18.58 -21.76 -37.76
C PHE A 829 -17.17 -21.75 -38.37
N ASP A 830 -16.93 -21.00 -39.46
CA ASP A 830 -15.62 -20.98 -40.12
C ASP A 830 -14.54 -20.39 -39.20
N LYS A 831 -14.86 -19.25 -38.56
CA LYS A 831 -13.96 -18.65 -37.56
C LYS A 831 -13.73 -19.55 -36.35
N ALA A 832 -14.74 -20.29 -35.92
CA ALA A 832 -14.58 -21.28 -34.84
C ALA A 832 -13.54 -22.35 -35.22
N LYS A 833 -13.63 -22.87 -36.46
CA LYS A 833 -12.67 -23.86 -36.98
C LYS A 833 -11.24 -23.32 -37.06
N GLU A 834 -11.05 -22.05 -37.42
CA GLU A 834 -9.74 -21.40 -37.40
C GLU A 834 -9.14 -21.38 -35.99
N GLN A 835 -9.93 -21.00 -34.98
CA GLN A 835 -9.46 -20.96 -33.59
C GLN A 835 -9.20 -22.37 -33.02
N ASP A 836 -10.01 -23.37 -33.39
CA ASP A 836 -9.76 -24.77 -33.04
C ASP A 836 -8.43 -25.27 -33.62
N SER A 837 -8.14 -24.93 -34.88
CA SER A 837 -6.91 -25.32 -35.55
C SER A 837 -5.69 -24.66 -34.90
N LEU A 838 -5.79 -23.37 -34.59
CA LEU A 838 -4.73 -22.63 -33.90
C LEU A 838 -4.47 -23.18 -32.49
N ALA A 839 -5.51 -23.43 -31.72
CA ALA A 839 -5.38 -24.01 -30.37
C ALA A 839 -4.78 -25.42 -30.41
N SER A 840 -5.12 -26.22 -31.42
CA SER A 840 -4.56 -27.58 -31.59
C SER A 840 -3.06 -27.53 -31.90
N ALA A 841 -2.64 -26.70 -32.85
CA ALA A 841 -1.22 -26.50 -33.17
C ALA A 841 -0.44 -25.95 -31.96
N MET A 842 -1.03 -25.00 -31.22
CA MET A 842 -0.43 -24.46 -30.00
C MET A 842 -0.23 -25.52 -28.92
N ARG A 843 -1.17 -26.45 -28.76
CA ARG A 843 -1.02 -27.58 -27.82
C ARG A 843 0.10 -28.51 -28.25
N GLU A 844 0.23 -28.80 -29.54
CA GLU A 844 1.33 -29.61 -30.06
C GLU A 844 2.69 -28.96 -29.78
N ASP A 845 2.84 -27.67 -30.10
CA ASP A 845 4.06 -26.92 -29.83
C ASP A 845 4.36 -26.80 -28.33
N PHE A 846 3.35 -26.59 -27.50
CA PHE A 846 3.51 -26.54 -26.05
C PHE A 846 4.08 -27.86 -25.51
N ASN A 847 3.51 -28.99 -25.93
CA ASN A 847 3.99 -30.31 -25.51
C ASN A 847 5.39 -30.61 -26.05
N HIS A 848 5.69 -30.21 -27.28
CA HIS A 848 6.97 -30.49 -27.92
C HIS A 848 8.12 -29.65 -27.33
N PHE A 849 7.89 -28.36 -27.10
CA PHE A 849 8.96 -27.42 -26.75
C PHE A 849 9.05 -27.11 -25.26
N LEU A 850 7.94 -27.17 -24.51
CA LEU A 850 7.86 -26.64 -23.14
C LEU A 850 7.69 -27.73 -22.06
N ILE A 851 7.38 -28.97 -22.45
CA ILE A 851 7.37 -30.13 -21.55
C ILE A 851 8.60 -31.00 -21.85
N ARG A 852 9.44 -31.24 -20.85
CA ARG A 852 10.59 -32.14 -20.96
C ARG A 852 10.67 -33.01 -19.71
N ASP A 853 11.01 -34.28 -19.88
CA ASP A 853 11.15 -35.23 -18.77
C ASP A 853 9.94 -35.27 -17.82
N GLY A 854 8.74 -35.08 -18.37
CA GLY A 854 7.46 -35.10 -17.65
C GLY A 854 7.05 -33.78 -16.99
N ALA A 855 7.92 -32.77 -16.93
CA ALA A 855 7.63 -31.49 -16.30
C ALA A 855 7.50 -30.36 -17.32
N VAL A 856 6.51 -29.49 -17.12
CA VAL A 856 6.42 -28.21 -17.83
C VAL A 856 7.43 -27.21 -17.25
N ALA A 857 8.18 -26.53 -18.13
CA ALA A 857 9.06 -25.43 -17.73
C ALA A 857 8.28 -24.15 -17.41
N GLY A 858 8.82 -23.27 -16.58
CA GLY A 858 8.29 -21.90 -16.46
C GLY A 858 8.43 -21.13 -17.77
N TYR A 859 9.63 -21.18 -18.36
CA TYR A 859 9.94 -20.47 -19.60
C TYR A 859 10.80 -21.30 -20.56
N GLY A 860 10.62 -21.06 -21.86
CA GLY A 860 11.52 -21.53 -22.91
C GLY A 860 12.23 -20.35 -23.59
N VAL A 861 13.55 -20.41 -23.68
CA VAL A 861 14.40 -19.42 -24.37
C VAL A 861 14.86 -20.01 -25.70
N PHE A 862 14.30 -19.51 -26.80
CA PHE A 862 14.62 -19.91 -28.15
C PHE A 862 15.87 -19.20 -28.67
N ARG A 863 16.46 -19.77 -29.71
CA ARG A 863 17.56 -19.16 -30.46
C ARG A 863 17.08 -18.70 -31.83
N PRO A 864 17.64 -17.62 -32.40
CA PRO A 864 17.28 -17.16 -33.74
C PRO A 864 17.43 -18.23 -34.82
N GLU A 865 18.40 -19.14 -34.67
CA GLU A 865 18.68 -20.21 -35.61
C GLU A 865 17.70 -21.40 -35.52
N GLY A 866 16.76 -21.37 -34.56
CA GLY A 866 15.78 -22.43 -34.31
C GLY A 866 16.29 -23.56 -33.40
N GLY A 867 15.48 -24.62 -33.27
CA GLY A 867 15.76 -25.80 -32.42
C GLY A 867 15.00 -25.81 -31.10
N LEU A 868 15.34 -26.77 -30.23
CA LEU A 868 14.72 -26.87 -28.90
C LEU A 868 15.17 -25.72 -28.00
N PRO A 869 14.25 -25.09 -27.23
CA PRO A 869 14.61 -24.02 -26.33
C PRO A 869 15.42 -24.52 -25.13
N GLU A 870 16.18 -23.60 -24.55
CA GLU A 870 16.68 -23.73 -23.19
C GLU A 870 15.53 -23.49 -22.21
N LEU A 871 15.41 -24.32 -21.17
CA LEU A 871 14.29 -24.26 -20.23
C LEU A 871 14.74 -23.62 -18.92
N LEU A 872 13.99 -22.61 -18.48
CA LEU A 872 14.14 -21.96 -17.17
C LEU A 872 12.99 -22.38 -16.25
N LEU A 873 13.26 -22.39 -14.94
CA LEU A 873 12.32 -22.84 -13.90
C LEU A 873 11.84 -24.27 -14.21
N HIS A 874 12.81 -25.14 -14.47
CA HIS A 874 12.65 -26.52 -14.89
C HIS A 874 13.78 -27.34 -14.23
N PRO A 875 13.65 -28.66 -13.96
CA PRO A 875 14.72 -29.45 -13.35
C PRO A 875 16.06 -29.46 -14.11
N SER A 876 16.08 -29.04 -15.38
CA SER A 876 17.30 -28.86 -16.18
C SER A 876 17.91 -27.46 -16.09
N ASP A 877 17.28 -26.52 -15.39
CA ASP A 877 17.71 -25.13 -15.27
C ASP A 877 18.89 -25.00 -14.29
N ASN A 878 20.09 -24.84 -14.84
CA ASN A 878 21.30 -24.58 -14.08
C ASN A 878 21.62 -23.09 -13.92
N GLN A 879 20.86 -22.19 -14.57
CA GLN A 879 21.09 -20.75 -14.52
C GLN A 879 20.47 -20.15 -13.25
N THR A 880 19.18 -20.40 -13.02
CA THR A 880 18.48 -19.92 -11.82
C THR A 880 18.55 -20.93 -10.68
N GLY A 881 18.71 -22.21 -11.03
CA GLY A 881 18.62 -23.34 -10.12
C GLY A 881 17.19 -23.68 -9.68
N VAL A 882 16.18 -22.89 -10.03
CA VAL A 882 14.76 -23.12 -9.72
C VAL A 882 14.24 -24.26 -10.60
N SER A 883 13.53 -25.22 -10.00
CA SER A 883 13.13 -26.45 -10.70
C SER A 883 11.67 -26.45 -11.14
N TYR A 884 10.78 -25.75 -10.43
CA TYR A 884 9.34 -25.80 -10.73
C TYR A 884 8.68 -24.44 -10.60
N SER A 885 7.72 -24.18 -11.49
CA SER A 885 6.87 -22.99 -11.48
C SER A 885 5.40 -23.37 -11.36
N LEU A 886 4.67 -22.72 -10.45
CA LEU A 886 3.25 -23.01 -10.19
C LEU A 886 2.35 -22.62 -11.35
N LEU A 887 2.55 -21.41 -11.88
CA LEU A 887 1.65 -20.76 -12.83
C LEU A 887 1.36 -21.62 -14.07
N PRO A 888 2.36 -22.13 -14.82
CA PRO A 888 2.08 -22.93 -16.00
C PRO A 888 1.32 -24.21 -15.68
N MET A 889 1.60 -24.84 -14.53
CA MET A 889 0.91 -26.06 -14.11
C MET A 889 -0.57 -25.80 -13.83
N THR A 890 -0.89 -24.79 -13.01
CA THR A 890 -2.29 -24.48 -12.66
C THR A 890 -3.08 -24.02 -13.89
N GLN A 891 -2.49 -23.18 -14.73
CA GLN A 891 -3.16 -22.67 -15.93
C GLN A 891 -3.40 -23.77 -16.99
N ALA A 892 -2.46 -24.69 -17.17
CA ALA A 892 -2.64 -25.82 -18.11
C ALA A 892 -3.68 -26.83 -17.63
N ILE A 893 -3.82 -27.02 -16.30
CA ILE A 893 -4.91 -27.80 -15.69
C ILE A 893 -6.26 -27.12 -15.95
N VAL A 894 -6.40 -25.85 -15.52
CA VAL A 894 -7.65 -25.09 -15.65
C VAL A 894 -8.06 -24.92 -17.12
N GLY A 895 -7.09 -24.74 -18.01
CA GLY A 895 -7.32 -24.57 -19.44
C GLY A 895 -7.64 -25.85 -20.22
N GLY A 896 -7.55 -27.03 -19.59
CA GLY A 896 -7.68 -28.31 -20.29
C GLY A 896 -6.63 -28.51 -21.40
N LEU A 897 -5.42 -27.96 -21.19
CA LEU A 897 -4.29 -28.12 -22.10
C LEU A 897 -3.58 -29.45 -21.88
N PHE A 898 -3.45 -29.85 -20.61
CA PHE A 898 -2.92 -31.13 -20.22
C PHE A 898 -3.91 -32.27 -20.49
N THR A 899 -3.38 -33.45 -20.81
CA THR A 899 -4.15 -34.70 -20.69
C THR A 899 -4.46 -34.99 -19.20
N PRO A 900 -5.45 -35.84 -18.89
CA PRO A 900 -5.71 -36.24 -17.51
C PRO A 900 -4.47 -36.79 -16.77
N GLU A 901 -3.63 -37.56 -17.46
CA GLU A 901 -2.38 -38.12 -16.89
C GLU A 901 -1.36 -37.01 -16.59
N GLN A 902 -1.20 -36.05 -17.51
CA GLN A 902 -0.33 -34.90 -17.31
C GLN A 902 -0.83 -34.04 -16.14
N ALA A 903 -2.14 -33.80 -16.04
CA ALA A 903 -2.73 -33.03 -14.95
C ALA A 903 -2.49 -33.71 -13.59
N GLY A 904 -2.72 -35.02 -13.49
CA GLY A 904 -2.44 -35.80 -12.28
C GLY A 904 -0.94 -35.79 -11.91
N HIS A 905 -0.05 -35.92 -12.89
CA HIS A 905 1.40 -35.84 -12.67
C HIS A 905 1.82 -34.47 -12.11
N HIS A 906 1.37 -33.39 -12.73
CA HIS A 906 1.72 -32.03 -12.31
C HIS A 906 1.07 -31.66 -10.96
N LEU A 907 -0.12 -32.17 -10.65
CA LEU A 907 -0.68 -32.06 -9.29
C LEU A 907 0.28 -32.66 -8.25
N GLY A 908 0.84 -33.85 -8.53
CA GLY A 908 1.84 -34.47 -7.68
C GLY A 908 3.11 -33.62 -7.50
N LEU A 909 3.57 -32.93 -8.57
CA LEU A 909 4.69 -31.99 -8.49
C LEU A 909 4.36 -30.79 -7.60
N ILE A 910 3.17 -30.20 -7.76
CA ILE A 910 2.70 -29.09 -6.91
C ILE A 910 2.69 -29.51 -5.45
N GLN A 911 2.05 -30.65 -5.13
CA GLN A 911 1.95 -31.14 -3.75
C GLN A 911 3.33 -31.40 -3.12
N LYS A 912 4.27 -31.93 -3.89
CA LYS A 912 5.60 -32.30 -3.38
C LYS A 912 6.54 -31.10 -3.20
N HIS A 913 6.50 -30.16 -4.13
CA HIS A 913 7.53 -29.11 -4.25
C HIS A 913 7.02 -27.70 -3.95
N LEU A 914 5.72 -27.43 -4.13
CA LEU A 914 5.17 -26.07 -4.08
C LEU A 914 4.13 -25.87 -2.97
N ALA A 915 3.57 -26.93 -2.40
CA ALA A 915 2.58 -26.87 -1.33
C ALA A 915 3.21 -26.84 0.07
N PHE A 916 2.78 -25.87 0.88
CA PHE A 916 3.23 -25.63 2.25
C PHE A 916 2.00 -25.34 3.13
N SER A 917 2.18 -25.26 4.44
CA SER A 917 1.08 -25.07 5.39
C SER A 917 0.29 -23.78 5.22
N ASP A 918 0.95 -22.71 4.76
CA ASP A 918 0.32 -21.41 4.50
C ASP A 918 -0.20 -21.24 3.07
N GLY A 919 -0.05 -22.26 2.21
CA GLY A 919 -0.53 -22.28 0.84
C GLY A 919 0.56 -22.68 -0.17
N VAL A 920 0.26 -22.48 -1.46
CA VAL A 920 1.17 -22.85 -2.55
C VAL A 920 2.06 -21.69 -2.98
N ARG A 921 3.30 -22.00 -3.35
CA ARG A 921 4.31 -21.03 -3.76
C ARG A 921 4.51 -21.00 -5.27
N LEU A 922 4.84 -19.82 -5.79
CA LEU A 922 5.11 -19.55 -7.21
C LEU A 922 6.26 -20.39 -7.77
N MET A 923 7.26 -20.67 -6.92
CA MET A 923 8.48 -21.43 -7.25
C MET A 923 8.87 -22.35 -6.09
N ASP A 924 9.64 -23.40 -6.36
CA ASP A 924 10.08 -24.37 -5.34
C ASP A 924 11.08 -23.78 -4.35
N LYS A 925 11.78 -22.70 -4.74
CA LYS A 925 12.68 -21.92 -3.89
C LYS A 925 12.89 -20.50 -4.44
N PRO A 926 13.38 -19.56 -3.61
CA PRO A 926 13.68 -18.20 -4.06
C PRO A 926 14.80 -18.19 -5.10
N ILE A 927 14.72 -17.25 -6.05
CA ILE A 927 15.86 -16.90 -6.90
C ILE A 927 16.99 -16.36 -6.01
N ALA A 928 18.23 -16.74 -6.31
CA ALA A 928 19.40 -16.28 -5.56
C ALA A 928 19.55 -14.75 -5.68
N TYR A 929 19.85 -14.10 -4.56
CA TYR A 929 20.04 -12.66 -4.50
C TYR A 929 21.53 -12.32 -4.36
N HIS A 930 22.01 -11.40 -5.20
CA HIS A 930 23.43 -11.03 -5.28
C HIS A 930 23.67 -9.54 -5.02
N GLY A 931 22.95 -8.96 -4.06
CA GLY A 931 23.10 -7.55 -3.66
C GLY A 931 22.41 -6.55 -4.60
N GLY A 932 21.51 -7.01 -5.46
CA GLY A 932 20.65 -6.16 -6.28
C GLY A 932 20.90 -6.09 -7.79
N PRO A 933 22.11 -6.33 -8.33
CA PRO A 933 22.32 -6.37 -9.77
C PRO A 933 21.51 -7.47 -10.46
N GLU A 934 20.83 -7.09 -11.53
CA GLU A 934 19.93 -7.96 -12.29
C GLU A 934 20.70 -8.68 -13.42
N ARG A 935 20.50 -9.99 -13.59
CA ARG A 935 21.17 -10.82 -14.61
C ARG A 935 20.18 -11.48 -15.56
N ILE A 936 19.19 -12.20 -15.02
CA ILE A 936 18.20 -12.94 -15.82
C ILE A 936 16.86 -12.21 -15.71
N PHE A 937 16.42 -11.99 -14.48
CA PHE A 937 15.18 -11.32 -14.15
C PHE A 937 15.43 -10.00 -13.44
N GLN A 938 14.56 -9.02 -13.67
CA GLN A 938 14.68 -7.69 -13.09
C GLN A 938 14.36 -7.72 -11.57
N ARG A 939 13.11 -7.44 -11.19
CA ARG A 939 12.71 -7.23 -9.80
C ARG A 939 12.92 -8.45 -8.88
N ALA A 940 12.91 -9.67 -9.43
CA ALA A 940 13.23 -10.86 -8.64
C ALA A 940 14.68 -10.91 -8.12
N GLU A 941 15.61 -10.25 -8.81
CA GLU A 941 17.03 -10.16 -8.45
C GLU A 941 17.39 -8.80 -7.82
N SER A 942 16.59 -7.75 -8.05
CA SER A 942 16.80 -6.42 -7.44
C SER A 942 16.02 -6.17 -6.14
N ALA A 943 14.98 -6.93 -5.81
CA ALA A 943 14.26 -6.77 -4.55
C ALA A 943 15.08 -7.30 -3.35
N ALA A 944 15.45 -6.39 -2.45
CA ALA A 944 16.18 -6.70 -1.22
C ALA A 944 15.24 -7.23 -0.11
N PHE A 945 13.98 -6.80 -0.11
CA PHE A 945 12.94 -7.28 0.79
C PHE A 945 12.39 -8.65 0.36
N PHE A 946 12.17 -9.54 1.33
CA PHE A 946 11.52 -10.83 1.10
C PHE A 946 10.03 -10.76 1.46
N GLY A 947 9.22 -10.36 0.49
CA GLY A 947 7.76 -10.37 0.59
C GLY A 947 7.14 -10.11 -0.77
N ARG A 948 5.83 -9.81 -0.83
CA ARG A 948 5.15 -9.61 -2.12
C ARG A 948 5.30 -10.84 -3.02
N GLU A 949 5.46 -10.69 -4.34
CA GLU A 949 5.72 -11.79 -5.27
C GLU A 949 7.05 -12.51 -4.97
N ILE A 950 8.02 -11.82 -4.35
CA ILE A 950 9.35 -12.35 -4.00
C ILE A 950 9.28 -13.34 -2.83
N GLY A 951 8.28 -13.16 -1.94
CA GLY A 951 7.95 -14.11 -0.87
C GLY A 951 7.39 -15.45 -1.35
N LEU A 952 7.10 -15.55 -2.66
CA LEU A 952 6.61 -16.73 -3.40
C LEU A 952 5.19 -17.19 -3.07
N MET A 953 4.65 -16.94 -1.88
CA MET A 953 3.23 -17.16 -1.60
C MET A 953 2.47 -15.86 -1.87
N TYR A 954 2.04 -15.67 -3.11
CA TYR A 954 1.15 -14.58 -3.50
C TYR A 954 -0.29 -15.10 -3.53
N VAL A 955 -1.18 -14.50 -2.74
CA VAL A 955 -2.53 -15.03 -2.49
C VAL A 955 -3.35 -15.10 -3.77
N HIS A 956 -3.13 -14.18 -4.72
CA HIS A 956 -3.79 -14.27 -6.03
C HIS A 956 -3.43 -15.56 -6.77
N SER A 957 -2.16 -15.92 -6.89
CA SER A 957 -1.76 -17.19 -7.54
C SER A 957 -2.24 -18.41 -6.76
N HIS A 958 -2.31 -18.31 -5.43
CA HIS A 958 -2.88 -19.36 -4.60
C HIS A 958 -4.38 -19.59 -4.88
N LEU A 959 -5.16 -18.52 -5.11
CA LEU A 959 -6.56 -18.64 -5.51
C LEU A 959 -6.72 -19.26 -6.90
N ARG A 960 -5.77 -19.07 -7.83
CA ARG A 960 -5.74 -19.80 -9.11
C ARG A 960 -5.36 -21.26 -8.96
N HIS A 961 -4.57 -21.62 -7.94
CA HIS A 961 -4.41 -23.02 -7.55
C HIS A 961 -5.71 -23.62 -7.02
N ALA A 962 -6.50 -22.88 -6.24
CA ALA A 962 -7.83 -23.32 -5.80
C ALA A 962 -8.75 -23.59 -7.01
N GLU A 963 -8.71 -22.75 -8.05
CA GLU A 963 -9.41 -22.98 -9.32
C GLU A 963 -8.99 -24.30 -9.99
N ALA A 964 -7.69 -24.61 -9.99
CA ALA A 964 -7.17 -25.89 -10.48
C ALA A 964 -7.64 -27.09 -9.64
N MET A 965 -7.72 -26.95 -8.32
CA MET A 965 -8.26 -28.01 -7.43
C MET A 965 -9.73 -28.28 -7.75
N ALA A 966 -10.52 -27.22 -7.97
CA ALA A 966 -11.91 -27.37 -8.40
C ALA A 966 -12.03 -28.10 -9.75
N ALA A 967 -11.20 -27.75 -10.73
CA ALA A 967 -11.17 -28.40 -12.05
C ALA A 967 -10.84 -29.91 -11.98
N LEU A 968 -10.08 -30.33 -10.97
CA LEU A 968 -9.72 -31.74 -10.73
C LEU A 968 -10.67 -32.47 -9.78
N GLY A 969 -11.66 -31.78 -9.20
CA GLY A 969 -12.57 -32.36 -8.20
C GLY A 969 -11.94 -32.58 -6.82
N GLU A 970 -10.85 -31.89 -6.51
CA GLU A 970 -10.11 -31.99 -5.25
C GLU A 970 -10.78 -31.11 -4.16
N SER A 971 -11.98 -31.50 -3.72
CA SER A 971 -12.82 -30.69 -2.82
C SER A 971 -12.13 -30.28 -1.51
N GLN A 972 -11.28 -31.15 -0.94
CA GLN A 972 -10.55 -30.84 0.31
C GLN A 972 -9.51 -29.75 0.08
N ALA A 973 -8.69 -29.91 -0.95
CA ALA A 973 -7.64 -28.95 -1.28
C ALA A 973 -8.23 -27.60 -1.70
N LEU A 974 -9.37 -27.59 -2.42
CA LEU A 974 -10.12 -26.37 -2.74
C LEU A 974 -10.56 -25.64 -1.47
N TRP A 975 -11.17 -26.35 -0.51
CA TRP A 975 -11.60 -25.74 0.73
C TRP A 975 -10.42 -25.20 1.54
N ASP A 976 -9.40 -26.02 1.77
CA ASP A 976 -8.22 -25.63 2.55
C ASP A 976 -7.51 -24.41 1.95
N ALA A 977 -7.44 -24.31 0.62
CA ALA A 977 -6.89 -23.17 -0.08
C ALA A 977 -7.64 -21.86 0.24
N LEU A 978 -8.97 -21.88 0.37
CA LEU A 978 -9.72 -20.70 0.77
C LEU A 978 -9.52 -20.35 2.25
N ILE A 979 -9.40 -21.35 3.12
CA ILE A 979 -9.28 -21.14 4.56
C ILE A 979 -7.93 -20.52 4.94
N VAL A 980 -6.82 -20.99 4.36
CA VAL A 980 -5.49 -20.45 4.68
C VAL A 980 -5.27 -19.02 4.20
N VAL A 981 -6.14 -18.49 3.33
CA VAL A 981 -6.12 -17.08 2.89
C VAL A 981 -7.29 -16.25 3.42
N ASN A 982 -8.10 -16.82 4.31
CA ASN A 982 -9.10 -16.07 5.06
C ASN A 982 -8.43 -15.39 6.27
N PRO A 983 -8.45 -14.06 6.39
CA PRO A 983 -7.73 -13.33 7.45
C PRO A 983 -8.30 -13.60 8.86
N ILE A 984 -9.51 -14.13 8.97
CA ILE A 984 -10.07 -14.61 10.24
C ILE A 984 -9.51 -16.00 10.54
N ALA A 985 -9.68 -16.96 9.64
CA ALA A 985 -9.39 -18.37 9.91
C ALA A 985 -7.89 -18.70 9.93
N VAL A 986 -7.05 -18.01 9.13
CA VAL A 986 -5.63 -18.34 8.98
C VAL A 986 -4.86 -18.32 10.31
N THR A 987 -5.14 -17.35 11.18
CA THR A 987 -4.48 -17.22 12.50
C THR A 987 -4.95 -18.28 13.50
N ASP A 988 -6.14 -18.85 13.28
CA ASP A 988 -6.69 -19.91 14.12
C ASP A 988 -6.21 -21.29 13.65
N ARG A 989 -5.93 -21.44 12.34
CA ARG A 989 -5.44 -22.67 11.71
C ARG A 989 -3.93 -22.84 11.79
N LEU A 990 -3.17 -21.75 11.68
CA LEU A 990 -1.72 -21.78 11.59
C LEU A 990 -1.09 -21.04 12.77
N ALA A 991 -0.52 -21.80 13.71
CA ALA A 991 0.14 -21.23 14.90
C ALA A 991 1.32 -20.29 14.56
N HIS A 992 1.92 -20.44 13.38
CA HIS A 992 3.00 -19.60 12.88
C HIS A 992 2.52 -18.44 11.99
N ALA A 993 1.21 -18.30 11.74
CA ALA A 993 0.69 -17.11 11.07
C ALA A 993 0.68 -15.93 12.04
N SER A 994 1.42 -14.87 11.71
CA SER A 994 1.46 -13.66 12.54
C SER A 994 0.11 -12.96 12.58
N LEU A 995 -0.14 -12.28 13.71
CA LEU A 995 -1.31 -11.42 13.92
C LEU A 995 -1.44 -10.38 12.78
N ARG A 996 -2.69 -10.18 12.32
CA ARG A 996 -3.02 -9.26 11.22
C ARG A 996 -4.43 -8.68 11.39
N GLN A 997 -4.75 -7.68 10.58
CA GLN A 997 -6.12 -7.16 10.50
C GLN A 997 -7.06 -8.24 9.93
N ARG A 998 -8.13 -8.58 10.66
CA ARG A 998 -9.00 -9.74 10.35
C ARG A 998 -10.18 -9.42 9.42
N ASN A 999 -10.35 -8.17 8.98
CA ASN A 999 -11.41 -7.74 8.06
C ASN A 999 -10.90 -7.17 6.72
N ALA A 1000 -9.64 -7.45 6.37
CA ALA A 1000 -9.01 -6.99 5.13
C ALA A 1000 -8.29 -8.14 4.43
N TYR A 1001 -8.44 -8.20 3.11
CA TYR A 1001 -7.60 -9.06 2.26
C TYR A 1001 -6.12 -8.70 2.40
N PHE A 1002 -5.25 -9.71 2.39
CA PHE A 1002 -3.80 -9.58 2.34
C PHE A 1002 -3.26 -10.21 1.04
N SER A 1003 -2.33 -9.56 0.36
CA SER A 1003 -1.87 -9.95 -0.98
C SER A 1003 -0.86 -11.09 -0.99
N SER A 1004 -0.13 -11.31 0.09
CA SER A 1004 0.92 -12.34 0.21
C SER A 1004 1.04 -12.89 1.63
N SER A 1005 1.59 -14.10 1.73
CA SER A 1005 2.03 -14.71 2.99
C SER A 1005 3.56 -14.71 2.99
N ASP A 1006 4.14 -13.71 3.66
CA ASP A 1006 5.58 -13.43 3.60
C ASP A 1006 6.29 -14.11 4.78
N ALA A 1007 7.13 -15.11 4.53
CA ALA A 1007 7.93 -15.69 5.61
C ALA A 1007 8.85 -14.62 6.22
N ALA A 1008 8.87 -14.52 7.54
CA ALA A 1008 9.50 -13.44 8.30
C ALA A 1008 11.04 -13.51 8.35
N PHE A 1009 11.66 -13.71 7.19
CA PHE A 1009 13.10 -13.59 6.98
C PHE A 1009 13.53 -12.13 7.05
N ARG A 1010 14.75 -11.91 7.53
CA ARG A 1010 15.31 -10.57 7.68
C ARG A 1010 15.86 -10.01 6.37
N ASP A 1011 16.30 -10.89 5.47
CA ASP A 1011 16.82 -10.56 4.16
C ASP A 1011 16.79 -11.78 3.22
N ARG A 1012 17.14 -11.55 1.95
CA ARG A 1012 17.19 -12.58 0.90
C ARG A 1012 18.26 -13.65 1.11
N TYR A 1013 19.35 -13.33 1.82
CA TYR A 1013 20.41 -14.31 2.08
C TYR A 1013 19.93 -15.35 3.09
N GLN A 1014 19.21 -14.90 4.13
CA GLN A 1014 18.56 -15.79 5.08
C GLN A 1014 17.48 -16.64 4.40
N SER A 1015 16.65 -16.05 3.53
CA SER A 1015 15.58 -16.81 2.87
C SER A 1015 16.12 -17.91 1.95
N SER A 1016 17.25 -17.68 1.27
CA SER A 1016 17.93 -18.74 0.50
C SER A 1016 18.57 -19.81 1.39
N ALA A 1017 19.21 -19.43 2.50
CA ALA A 1017 19.94 -20.37 3.36
C ALA A 1017 19.02 -21.23 4.24
N GLU A 1018 17.88 -20.69 4.66
CA GLU A 1018 16.97 -21.30 5.65
C GLU A 1018 15.59 -21.64 5.07
N TRP A 1019 15.49 -21.81 3.75
CA TRP A 1019 14.22 -22.02 3.05
C TRP A 1019 13.38 -23.18 3.61
N GLU A 1020 14.02 -24.27 4.05
CA GLU A 1020 13.33 -25.43 4.64
C GLU A 1020 12.47 -25.07 5.86
N ARG A 1021 12.82 -24.01 6.62
CA ARG A 1021 12.01 -23.57 7.77
C ARG A 1021 10.60 -23.16 7.37
N VAL A 1022 10.44 -22.70 6.13
CA VAL A 1022 9.13 -22.35 5.58
C VAL A 1022 8.31 -23.63 5.38
N LYS A 1023 8.93 -24.69 4.83
CA LYS A 1023 8.28 -25.99 4.57
C LYS A 1023 7.85 -26.69 5.85
N THR A 1024 8.65 -26.59 6.91
CA THR A 1024 8.32 -27.17 8.21
C THR A 1024 7.43 -26.28 9.09
N GLY A 1025 7.04 -25.09 8.63
CA GLY A 1025 6.26 -24.13 9.44
C GLY A 1025 7.01 -23.61 10.68
N ALA A 1026 8.35 -23.59 10.65
CA ALA A 1026 9.23 -23.20 11.75
C ALA A 1026 9.65 -21.71 11.69
N ILE A 1027 9.02 -20.93 10.83
CA ILE A 1027 9.17 -19.48 10.73
C ILE A 1027 7.79 -18.85 10.65
N ALA A 1028 7.65 -17.67 11.26
CA ALA A 1028 6.40 -16.92 11.17
C ALA A 1028 6.13 -16.49 9.73
N VAL A 1029 4.85 -16.41 9.36
CA VAL A 1029 4.41 -15.86 8.07
C VAL A 1029 3.53 -14.64 8.28
N ASP A 1030 4.00 -13.50 7.77
CA ASP A 1030 3.36 -12.19 7.90
C ASP A 1030 2.36 -11.97 6.75
N GLY A 1031 1.29 -11.21 7.00
CA GLY A 1031 0.37 -10.78 5.94
C GLY A 1031 0.94 -9.60 5.15
N GLY A 1032 0.92 -9.69 3.82
CA GLY A 1032 1.36 -8.65 2.89
C GLY A 1032 0.47 -7.41 2.82
N TRP A 1033 0.54 -6.69 1.70
CA TRP A 1033 -0.24 -5.47 1.45
C TRP A 1033 -1.74 -5.74 1.37
N ARG A 1034 -2.55 -4.72 1.65
CA ARG A 1034 -3.97 -4.92 1.96
C ARG A 1034 -4.94 -4.22 1.02
N ILE A 1035 -6.12 -4.83 0.90
CA ILE A 1035 -7.31 -4.34 0.19
C ILE A 1035 -7.17 -4.30 -1.34
N TYR A 1036 -6.20 -3.58 -1.89
CA TYR A 1036 -6.06 -3.37 -3.33
C TYR A 1036 -5.45 -4.59 -4.02
N SER A 1037 -6.31 -5.42 -4.62
CA SER A 1037 -5.93 -6.60 -5.40
C SER A 1037 -7.15 -7.12 -6.15
N SER A 1038 -6.91 -7.91 -7.20
CA SER A 1038 -7.96 -8.76 -7.79
C SER A 1038 -8.41 -9.90 -6.85
N GLY A 1039 -7.56 -10.28 -5.89
CA GLY A 1039 -7.76 -11.44 -5.00
C GLY A 1039 -9.10 -11.50 -4.26
N PRO A 1040 -9.66 -10.42 -3.71
CA PRO A 1040 -10.97 -10.47 -3.05
C PRO A 1040 -12.11 -10.90 -4.00
N GLY A 1041 -12.07 -10.44 -5.26
CA GLY A 1041 -13.04 -10.84 -6.28
C GLY A 1041 -12.86 -12.30 -6.70
N LEU A 1042 -11.60 -12.75 -6.82
CA LEU A 1042 -11.27 -14.15 -7.09
C LEU A 1042 -11.71 -15.07 -5.96
N TYR A 1043 -11.51 -14.68 -4.71
CA TYR A 1043 -11.96 -15.47 -3.56
C TYR A 1043 -13.48 -15.70 -3.63
N ILE A 1044 -14.26 -14.65 -3.89
CA ILE A 1044 -15.72 -14.77 -4.01
C ILE A 1044 -16.09 -15.63 -5.22
N SER A 1045 -15.40 -15.48 -6.35
CA SER A 1045 -15.56 -16.34 -7.54
C SER A 1045 -15.34 -17.81 -7.21
N MET A 1046 -14.23 -18.14 -6.54
CA MET A 1046 -13.92 -19.51 -6.10
C MET A 1046 -15.01 -20.07 -5.17
N LEU A 1047 -15.45 -19.28 -4.20
CA LEU A 1047 -16.47 -19.71 -3.26
C LEU A 1047 -17.82 -19.97 -3.95
N ILE A 1048 -18.30 -19.03 -4.77
CA ILE A 1048 -19.64 -19.12 -5.37
C ILE A 1048 -19.66 -20.13 -6.52
N ARG A 1049 -18.72 -20.01 -7.47
CA ARG A 1049 -18.74 -20.78 -8.72
C ARG A 1049 -18.19 -22.18 -8.55
N HIS A 1050 -17.22 -22.39 -7.67
CA HIS A 1050 -16.50 -23.66 -7.57
C HIS A 1050 -16.87 -24.44 -6.30
N VAL A 1051 -16.85 -23.82 -5.12
CA VAL A 1051 -17.24 -24.51 -3.87
C VAL A 1051 -18.73 -24.80 -3.85
N PHE A 1052 -19.57 -23.77 -3.95
CA PHE A 1052 -21.03 -23.96 -4.04
C PHE A 1052 -21.48 -24.42 -5.43
N GLY A 1053 -20.62 -24.34 -6.44
CA GLY A 1053 -20.94 -24.80 -7.78
C GLY A 1053 -21.97 -23.95 -8.50
N VAL A 1054 -22.32 -22.76 -7.99
CA VAL A 1054 -23.37 -21.91 -8.54
C VAL A 1054 -22.76 -20.99 -9.58
N HIS A 1055 -23.04 -21.29 -10.85
CA HIS A 1055 -22.54 -20.51 -11.97
C HIS A 1055 -23.53 -20.54 -13.14
N ARG A 1056 -23.20 -19.85 -14.23
CA ARG A 1056 -24.01 -19.86 -15.45
C ARG A 1056 -23.17 -20.33 -16.64
N GLN A 1057 -23.79 -21.10 -17.52
CA GLN A 1057 -23.23 -21.55 -18.79
C GLN A 1057 -24.19 -21.16 -19.92
N PHE A 1058 -23.74 -20.23 -20.75
CA PHE A 1058 -24.48 -19.52 -21.79
C PHE A 1058 -25.88 -19.07 -21.31
N GLY A 1059 -25.91 -18.34 -20.18
CA GLY A 1059 -27.14 -17.80 -19.58
C GLY A 1059 -27.95 -18.78 -18.73
N LYS A 1060 -27.68 -20.10 -18.84
CA LYS A 1060 -28.35 -21.11 -18.01
C LYS A 1060 -27.63 -21.27 -16.67
N ARG A 1061 -28.35 -21.11 -15.56
CA ARG A 1061 -27.80 -21.38 -14.22
C ARG A 1061 -27.58 -22.89 -14.01
N ILE A 1062 -26.40 -23.23 -13.50
CA ILE A 1062 -25.94 -24.57 -13.14
C ILE A 1062 -25.57 -24.57 -11.65
N VAL A 1063 -25.83 -25.69 -10.99
CA VAL A 1063 -25.48 -25.92 -9.58
C VAL A 1063 -24.77 -27.27 -9.47
N GLU A 1064 -23.45 -27.22 -9.40
CA GLU A 1064 -22.57 -28.41 -9.36
C GLU A 1064 -21.54 -28.25 -8.23
N PRO A 1065 -21.94 -28.45 -6.96
CA PRO A 1065 -21.10 -28.14 -5.81
C PRO A 1065 -19.89 -29.07 -5.71
N CYS A 1066 -18.72 -28.48 -5.43
CA CYS A 1066 -17.49 -29.20 -5.07
C CYS A 1066 -17.30 -29.14 -3.54
N LEU A 1067 -18.18 -29.82 -2.81
CA LEU A 1067 -18.20 -29.82 -1.34
C LEU A 1067 -17.67 -31.13 -0.75
N LEU A 1068 -17.10 -31.04 0.45
CA LEU A 1068 -16.72 -32.20 1.24
C LEU A 1068 -17.94 -32.92 1.83
N VAL A 1069 -17.81 -34.22 2.09
CA VAL A 1069 -18.85 -35.01 2.78
C VAL A 1069 -19.11 -34.45 4.19
N SER A 1070 -18.07 -33.97 4.88
CA SER A 1070 -18.17 -33.30 6.19
C SER A 1070 -18.91 -31.97 6.13
N GLN A 1071 -19.07 -31.38 4.93
CA GLN A 1071 -19.70 -30.09 4.68
C GLN A 1071 -21.10 -30.20 4.07
N LYS A 1072 -21.73 -31.38 4.11
CA LYS A 1072 -23.13 -31.57 3.65
C LYS A 1072 -24.14 -30.60 4.29
N GLY A 1073 -23.77 -29.97 5.40
CA GLY A 1073 -24.54 -28.94 6.09
C GLY A 1073 -24.37 -27.51 5.57
N LEU A 1074 -23.35 -27.24 4.74
CA LEU A 1074 -23.00 -25.91 4.25
C LEU A 1074 -24.00 -25.43 3.18
N ARG A 1075 -24.48 -24.20 3.32
CA ARG A 1075 -25.50 -23.60 2.45
C ARG A 1075 -25.16 -22.14 2.16
N ALA A 1076 -25.26 -21.75 0.90
CA ALA A 1076 -25.33 -20.36 0.49
C ALA A 1076 -26.80 -19.96 0.35
N ASN A 1077 -27.29 -19.13 1.27
CA ASN A 1077 -28.64 -18.60 1.20
C ASN A 1077 -28.65 -17.38 0.29
N TRP A 1078 -29.26 -17.52 -0.89
CA TRP A 1078 -29.49 -16.45 -1.84
C TRP A 1078 -30.91 -15.91 -1.68
N PRO A 1079 -31.13 -14.70 -1.15
CA PRO A 1079 -32.47 -14.11 -1.07
C PRO A 1079 -33.08 -14.01 -2.46
N SER A 1080 -34.19 -14.73 -2.70
CA SER A 1080 -34.87 -14.86 -4.00
C SER A 1080 -35.61 -13.59 -4.45
N THR A 1081 -35.29 -12.43 -3.89
CA THR A 1081 -35.97 -11.15 -4.13
C THR A 1081 -35.07 -10.19 -4.89
N ILE A 1082 -34.75 -10.54 -6.13
CA ILE A 1082 -34.48 -9.56 -7.17
C ILE A 1082 -35.42 -9.92 -8.31
N SER A 1083 -36.41 -9.07 -8.53
CA SER A 1083 -37.36 -9.18 -9.64
C SER A 1083 -36.56 -9.18 -10.94
N LEU A 1084 -36.31 -10.36 -11.49
CA LEU A 1084 -36.04 -10.55 -12.90
C LEU A 1084 -37.38 -11.00 -13.48
N ASP A 1085 -37.82 -10.35 -14.55
CA ASP A 1085 -38.95 -10.81 -15.36
C ASP A 1085 -38.59 -12.18 -15.97
N HIS A 1086 -38.65 -13.25 -15.18
CA HIS A 1086 -38.81 -14.67 -15.55
C HIS A 1086 -38.92 -15.50 -14.26
N PRO A 1087 -39.83 -16.51 -14.21
CA PRO A 1087 -40.17 -17.19 -12.97
C PRO A 1087 -39.00 -18.07 -12.47
N PRO A 1088 -38.70 -18.05 -11.15
CA PRO A 1088 -37.69 -18.93 -10.57
C PRO A 1088 -38.18 -20.37 -10.58
N THR A 1089 -37.45 -21.25 -11.25
CA THR A 1089 -37.62 -22.70 -11.10
C THR A 1089 -36.99 -23.11 -9.77
N VAL A 1090 -37.84 -23.39 -8.79
CA VAL A 1090 -37.45 -24.11 -7.57
C VAL A 1090 -37.17 -25.55 -7.97
N LEU A 1091 -35.94 -26.06 -7.76
CA LEU A 1091 -35.68 -27.50 -7.77
C LEU A 1091 -35.61 -28.04 -6.33
N PRO A 1092 -36.28 -29.16 -6.03
CA PRO A 1092 -36.36 -29.74 -4.70
C PRO A 1092 -35.15 -30.64 -4.37
N ARG A 1093 -34.70 -30.51 -3.12
CA ARG A 1093 -33.90 -31.41 -2.24
C ARG A 1093 -32.76 -32.23 -2.82
#